data_AF-F4PGI0-F1
#
_entry.id   AF-F4PGI0-F1
#
_cell.length_a   1.000
_cell.length_b   1.000
_cell.length_c   1.000
_cell.angle_alpha   90.00
_cell.angle_beta   90.00
_cell.angle_gamma   90.00
#
_symmetry.space_group_name_H-M   'P 1'
#
loop_
_entity.id
_entity.type
_entity.pdbx_description
1 polymer ?
#
loop_
_entity_poly.entity_id
_entity_poly.type
_entity_poly.pdbx_seq_one_letter_code
_entity_poly.pdbx_strand_id
1 'polypeptide(L)'
;MIKLSIYLILSIFLFLLSPSVNGAEVKFALIMSGNVTDLGFNFMVNDGRIRMERELKLQTPTIAYSMIDTDQKLKDCIEEIIDLGYNFIFPSSQIHMDIATAYANKTQGKGIYWMLRGRAKPTLENVVNVGFNSGTMQFLIGYFAGLETKTGNIGFIAPGNPVQKAFTFNSFYIGAKTANPNVNVWYAYTLNWMDPDRARGASRKMLDEHNVDMIGQSQDDMSVQEEVMATRLNFGLGSTGYSERLIYGDQMGISYLTNWTVILTRFAERIQDGNWTKDAFQGELSNGAIEFDEMSFRVKDTTITAFNLEREKLRSNITYQPYRCNQGYMTEYGTQCVNMSSFWGATMPITPLEYNLGLYTIPVTNVPIQESITLGLSIPSGVFILFAIVSIVVIILFRNAKVIKSASPLFSVLILIGCILIFAGIIIWSQNPTTSLCRSRIWLISLGYTLMIGNLLIKNFRIWLLFDNPKLKRRNIPNKKLIPWFLGILILDAIILAVWIAVGDIKAVERLNIDGLGTYESMNACSSSHAGDVVLYILLIFHGIMLLVGCFISFKIRSVDIKEFNECGPVSTCLYAIAFCLFIVIPLMVSPQSIANQTIIICACGIFTTFSSMAILFLPKFGEMYTQGPAINETFRTNTNRQDTFTIDISHNTVALAQEGVTMETFTKTTTSSNEVTDST
;
A
#
# COMPACT_ATOMS: atom_id res chain seq x y z
N MET A 1 -2.91 85.02 29.30
CA MET A 1 -3.09 84.62 27.89
C MET A 1 -1.78 84.45 27.13
N ILE A 2 -0.77 85.33 27.28
CA ILE A 2 0.47 85.27 26.47
C ILE A 2 1.35 84.03 26.74
N LYS A 3 1.43 83.51 27.97
CA LYS A 3 2.20 82.28 28.28
C LYS A 3 1.59 81.01 27.68
N LEU A 4 0.27 80.94 27.51
CA LEU A 4 -0.42 79.77 26.94
C LEU A 4 -0.22 79.72 25.41
N SER A 5 -0.20 80.87 24.76
CA SER A 5 0.10 80.98 23.32
C SER A 5 1.54 80.61 22.98
N ILE A 6 2.52 80.88 23.85
CA ILE A 6 3.92 80.49 23.62
C ILE A 6 4.10 78.97 23.72
N TYR A 7 3.46 78.29 24.69
CA TYR A 7 3.51 76.83 24.79
C TYR A 7 2.77 76.13 23.65
N LEU A 8 1.66 76.70 23.16
CA LEU A 8 0.92 76.17 22.01
C LEU A 8 1.71 76.35 20.70
N ILE A 9 2.40 77.48 20.54
CA ILE A 9 3.25 77.72 19.36
C ILE A 9 4.52 76.85 19.44
N LEU A 10 5.13 76.65 20.61
CA LEU A 10 6.27 75.74 20.78
C LEU A 10 5.88 74.27 20.55
N SER A 11 4.68 73.85 20.96
CA SER A 11 4.20 72.48 20.74
C SER A 11 3.86 72.23 19.27
N ILE A 12 3.28 73.21 18.56
CA ILE A 12 3.04 73.15 17.12
C ILE A 12 4.36 73.19 16.34
N PHE A 13 5.35 73.98 16.77
CA PHE A 13 6.66 74.03 16.14
C PHE A 13 7.49 72.75 16.39
N LEU A 14 7.36 72.10 17.56
CA LEU A 14 7.95 70.78 17.80
C LEU A 14 7.25 69.66 17.01
N PHE A 15 5.93 69.76 16.77
CA PHE A 15 5.20 68.78 15.95
C PHE A 15 5.53 68.91 14.45
N LEU A 16 5.83 70.12 13.98
CA LEU A 16 6.30 70.42 12.61
C LEU A 16 7.79 70.12 12.37
N LEU A 17 8.57 69.89 13.44
CA LEU A 17 9.97 69.48 13.39
C LEU A 17 10.17 67.96 13.58
N SER A 18 9.09 67.19 13.70
CA SER A 18 9.16 65.75 13.45
C SER A 18 9.67 65.58 12.02
N PRO A 19 10.81 64.89 11.77
CA PRO A 19 11.14 64.53 10.41
C PRO A 19 9.93 63.77 9.86
N SER A 20 9.34 64.28 8.76
CA SER A 20 8.44 63.46 7.96
C SER A 20 9.26 62.27 7.52
N VAL A 21 9.09 61.13 8.19
CA VAL A 21 9.57 59.85 7.69
C VAL A 21 8.71 59.58 6.47
N ASN A 22 9.18 60.08 5.32
CA ASN A 22 8.57 59.87 4.02
C ASN A 22 8.91 58.44 3.54
N GLY A 23 8.65 57.47 4.42
CA GLY A 23 8.97 56.07 4.23
C GLY A 23 7.72 55.30 3.82
N ALA A 24 7.85 54.44 2.81
CA ALA A 24 6.73 53.62 2.36
C ALA A 24 6.35 52.61 3.46
N GLU A 25 5.07 52.54 3.82
CA GLU A 25 4.57 51.51 4.74
C GLU A 25 4.85 50.12 4.14
N VAL A 26 5.44 49.21 4.92
CA VAL A 26 5.68 47.83 4.49
C VAL A 26 4.51 46.96 4.86
N LYS A 27 3.87 46.37 3.85
CA LYS A 27 2.83 45.35 3.97
C LYS A 27 3.38 44.05 3.39
N PHE A 28 3.79 43.15 4.27
CA PHE A 28 4.51 41.94 3.91
C PHE A 28 3.61 40.70 3.79
N ALA A 29 3.77 39.96 2.69
CA ALA A 29 3.08 38.71 2.42
C ALA A 29 4.08 37.58 2.12
N LEU A 30 3.92 36.46 2.81
CA LEU A 30 4.72 35.25 2.66
C LEU A 30 3.90 34.15 1.99
N ILE A 31 4.47 33.47 0.99
CA ILE A 31 3.85 32.31 0.34
C ILE A 31 4.78 31.10 0.49
N MET A 32 4.29 30.03 1.08
CA MET A 32 5.04 28.80 1.38
C MET A 32 4.46 27.60 0.63
N SER A 33 5.32 26.70 0.15
CA SER A 33 4.89 25.48 -0.53
C SER A 33 4.44 24.39 0.42
N GLY A 34 5.00 24.34 1.63
CA GLY A 34 4.72 23.31 2.62
C GLY A 34 3.90 23.79 3.81
N ASN A 35 3.80 22.92 4.81
CA ASN A 35 3.16 23.22 6.08
C ASN A 35 4.09 24.09 6.95
N VAL A 36 3.53 25.08 7.64
CA VAL A 36 4.26 25.99 8.54
C VAL A 36 4.84 25.28 9.78
N THR A 37 4.35 24.08 10.10
CA THR A 37 4.79 23.28 11.25
C THR A 37 5.78 22.19 10.89
N ASP A 38 6.49 22.30 9.77
CA ASP A 38 7.48 21.31 9.32
C ASP A 38 8.75 21.23 10.20
N LEU A 39 8.89 22.17 11.16
CA LEU A 39 10.07 22.31 12.01
C LEU A 39 11.37 22.34 11.19
N GLY A 40 11.31 22.96 10.01
CA GLY A 40 12.41 23.10 9.07
C GLY A 40 12.26 24.37 8.25
N PHE A 41 12.36 24.26 6.94
CA PHE A 41 12.39 25.41 6.05
C PHE A 41 11.17 26.34 6.18
N ASN A 42 9.95 25.80 6.09
CA ASN A 42 8.74 26.64 6.10
C ASN A 42 8.52 27.26 7.48
N PHE A 43 8.79 26.51 8.54
CA PHE A 43 8.80 27.02 9.91
C PHE A 43 9.76 28.20 10.07
N MET A 44 11.02 28.05 9.63
CA MET A 44 12.06 29.06 9.82
C MET A 44 11.78 30.35 9.04
N VAL A 45 11.21 30.25 7.83
CA VAL A 45 10.80 31.45 7.07
C VAL A 45 9.64 32.17 7.76
N ASN A 46 8.65 31.43 8.26
CA ASN A 46 7.52 32.02 8.98
C ASN A 46 7.92 32.60 10.35
N ASP A 47 8.84 31.96 11.07
CA ASP A 47 9.42 32.52 12.30
C ASP A 47 10.14 33.83 12.00
N GLY A 48 10.92 33.88 10.91
CA GLY A 48 11.54 35.10 10.41
C GLY A 48 10.54 36.22 10.13
N ARG A 49 9.38 35.90 9.52
CA ARG A 49 8.28 36.86 9.30
C ARG A 49 7.77 37.44 10.62
N ILE A 50 7.47 36.59 11.60
CA ILE A 50 6.92 37.01 12.91
C ILE A 50 7.93 37.88 13.65
N ARG A 51 9.22 37.52 13.60
CA ARG A 51 10.29 38.30 14.23
C ARG A 51 10.47 39.65 13.54
N MET A 52 10.50 39.69 12.21
CA MET A 52 10.55 40.94 11.45
C MET A 52 9.37 41.86 11.79
N GLU A 53 8.15 41.33 11.85
CA GLU A 53 6.94 42.10 12.22
C GLU A 53 7.10 42.76 13.60
N ARG A 54 7.66 42.03 14.56
CA ARG A 54 7.94 42.53 15.91
C ARG A 54 9.09 43.54 15.95
N GLU A 55 10.19 43.28 15.25
CA GLU A 55 11.39 44.13 15.22
C GLU A 55 11.07 45.49 14.60
N LEU A 56 10.38 45.48 13.45
CA LEU A 56 10.03 46.69 12.70
C LEU A 56 8.75 47.37 13.20
N LYS A 57 8.04 46.75 14.17
CA LYS A 57 6.77 47.23 14.72
C LYS A 57 5.79 47.61 13.60
N LEU A 58 5.63 46.72 12.63
CA LEU A 58 4.79 46.97 11.47
C LEU A 58 3.36 47.28 11.91
N GLN A 59 2.77 48.34 11.36
CA GLN A 59 1.40 48.75 11.72
C GLN A 59 0.36 47.83 11.07
N THR A 60 0.61 47.41 9.83
CA THR A 60 -0.22 46.43 9.13
C THR A 60 0.29 45.01 9.43
N PRO A 61 -0.58 44.09 9.89
CA PRO A 61 -0.22 42.69 10.11
C PRO A 61 0.31 42.01 8.85
N THR A 62 1.34 41.19 9.01
CA THR A 62 1.86 40.40 7.90
C THR A 62 0.99 39.17 7.65
N ILE A 63 0.86 38.74 6.39
CA ILE A 63 0.09 37.55 6.02
C ILE A 63 0.99 36.43 5.53
N ALA A 64 0.53 35.19 5.72
CA ALA A 64 1.22 34.00 5.28
C ALA A 64 0.24 32.97 4.72
N TYR A 65 0.57 32.42 3.55
CA TYR A 65 -0.15 31.30 2.94
C TYR A 65 0.74 30.06 2.96
N SER A 66 0.18 28.92 3.34
CA SER A 66 0.85 27.62 3.38
C SER A 66 0.21 26.64 2.41
N MET A 67 0.89 25.52 2.12
CA MET A 67 0.38 24.47 1.22
C MET A 67 0.08 24.95 -0.21
N ILE A 68 0.86 25.92 -0.69
CA ILE A 68 0.78 26.45 -2.06
C ILE A 68 1.73 25.65 -2.97
N ASP A 69 1.25 24.50 -3.40
CA ASP A 69 2.00 23.46 -4.11
C ASP A 69 1.64 23.34 -5.60
N THR A 70 0.71 24.17 -6.09
CA THR A 70 0.26 24.17 -7.49
C THR A 70 0.25 25.57 -8.08
N ASP A 71 0.45 25.64 -9.39
CA ASP A 71 0.48 26.88 -10.15
C ASP A 71 -0.79 27.72 -9.99
N GLN A 72 -1.97 27.07 -9.94
CA GLN A 72 -3.23 27.79 -9.83
C GLN A 72 -3.39 28.44 -8.45
N LYS A 73 -3.16 27.67 -7.38
CA LYS A 73 -3.18 28.20 -6.00
C LYS A 73 -2.21 29.37 -5.85
N LEU A 74 -1.04 29.30 -6.47
CA LEU A 74 -0.04 30.38 -6.42
C LEU A 74 -0.54 31.65 -7.11
N LYS A 75 -1.17 31.54 -8.28
CA LYS A 75 -1.73 32.70 -9.01
C LYS A 75 -2.84 33.36 -8.20
N ASP A 76 -3.79 32.56 -7.72
CA ASP A 76 -4.93 33.05 -6.94
C ASP A 76 -4.44 33.79 -5.67
N CYS A 77 -3.47 33.20 -4.97
CA CYS A 77 -2.83 33.78 -3.80
C CYS A 77 -2.11 35.11 -4.12
N ILE A 78 -1.33 35.16 -5.21
CA ILE A 78 -0.63 36.40 -5.61
C ILE A 78 -1.63 37.51 -5.97
N GLU A 79 -2.70 37.19 -6.69
CA GLU A 79 -3.72 38.17 -7.08
C GLU A 79 -4.45 38.73 -5.86
N GLU A 80 -4.84 37.86 -4.92
CA GLU A 80 -5.43 38.27 -3.65
C GLU A 80 -4.48 39.19 -2.84
N ILE A 81 -3.20 38.82 -2.73
CA ILE A 81 -2.18 39.62 -2.02
C ILE A 81 -2.06 41.03 -2.62
N ILE A 82 -2.05 41.14 -3.95
CA ILE A 82 -1.96 42.41 -4.66
C ILE A 82 -3.25 43.24 -4.46
N ASP A 83 -4.42 42.61 -4.53
CA ASP A 83 -5.72 43.27 -4.33
C ASP A 83 -5.90 43.79 -2.89
N LEU A 84 -5.35 43.07 -1.91
CA LEU A 84 -5.28 43.49 -0.50
C LEU A 84 -4.25 44.63 -0.27
N GLY A 85 -3.49 45.00 -1.29
CA GLY A 85 -2.55 46.13 -1.25
C GLY A 85 -1.22 45.81 -0.56
N TYR A 86 -0.83 44.54 -0.47
CA TYR A 86 0.49 44.15 0.03
C TYR A 86 1.58 44.49 -0.98
N ASN A 87 2.68 45.07 -0.50
CA ASN A 87 3.72 45.65 -1.36
C ASN A 87 5.09 45.00 -1.20
N PHE A 88 5.27 44.09 -0.25
CA PHE A 88 6.48 43.28 -0.13
C PHE A 88 6.09 41.80 -0.12
N ILE A 89 6.40 41.09 -1.20
CA ILE A 89 5.90 39.73 -1.44
C ILE A 89 7.08 38.75 -1.49
N PHE A 90 7.01 37.67 -0.70
CA PHE A 90 8.00 36.60 -0.69
C PHE A 90 7.39 35.23 -0.96
N PRO A 91 7.43 34.76 -2.22
CA PRO A 91 7.23 33.36 -2.57
C PRO A 91 8.50 32.58 -2.23
N SER A 92 8.47 31.78 -1.16
CA SER A 92 9.67 31.26 -0.53
C SER A 92 10.24 30.01 -1.19
N SER A 93 9.47 29.30 -2.02
CA SER A 93 9.86 28.00 -2.56
C SER A 93 10.39 28.08 -3.98
N GLN A 94 11.30 27.16 -4.35
CA GLN A 94 11.86 27.11 -5.69
C GLN A 94 10.79 26.83 -6.76
N ILE A 95 9.72 26.10 -6.41
CA ILE A 95 8.61 25.80 -7.31
C ILE A 95 7.79 27.05 -7.68
N HIS A 96 7.90 28.14 -6.91
CA HIS A 96 7.16 29.37 -7.15
C HIS A 96 7.83 30.32 -8.15
N MET A 97 9.11 30.08 -8.48
CA MET A 97 9.97 31.09 -9.08
C MET A 97 9.53 31.56 -10.47
N ASP A 98 9.10 30.65 -11.34
CA ASP A 98 8.72 31.00 -12.71
C ASP A 98 7.50 31.91 -12.74
N ILE A 99 6.45 31.56 -11.99
CA ILE A 99 5.22 32.35 -11.88
C ILE A 99 5.49 33.67 -11.14
N ALA A 100 6.19 33.61 -10.00
CA ALA A 100 6.50 34.80 -9.22
C ALA A 100 7.31 35.83 -10.01
N THR A 101 8.29 35.38 -10.81
CA THR A 101 9.07 36.26 -11.69
C THR A 101 8.18 36.93 -12.75
N ALA A 102 7.19 36.21 -13.29
CA ALA A 102 6.24 36.77 -14.24
C ALA A 102 5.36 37.87 -13.61
N TYR A 103 4.88 37.69 -12.39
CA TYR A 103 4.13 38.73 -11.66
C TYR A 103 5.02 39.90 -11.23
N ALA A 104 6.27 39.63 -10.83
CA ALA A 104 7.25 40.67 -10.54
C ALA A 104 7.50 41.59 -11.75
N ASN A 105 7.55 41.02 -12.95
CA ASN A 105 7.66 41.79 -14.19
C ASN A 105 6.39 42.64 -14.46
N LYS A 106 5.19 42.09 -14.23
CA LYS A 106 3.92 42.83 -14.39
C LYS A 106 3.72 43.98 -13.39
N THR A 107 4.50 43.99 -12.32
CA THR A 107 4.38 44.94 -11.21
C THR A 107 5.54 45.94 -11.13
N GLN A 108 6.41 45.99 -12.16
CA GLN A 108 7.43 47.06 -12.28
C GLN A 108 6.78 48.44 -12.15
N GLY A 109 7.41 49.32 -11.37
CA GLY A 109 6.96 50.71 -11.20
C GLY A 109 5.66 50.89 -10.38
N LYS A 110 5.04 49.80 -9.88
CA LYS A 110 3.80 49.86 -9.09
C LYS A 110 4.04 49.95 -7.57
N GLY A 111 5.29 50.10 -7.13
CA GLY A 111 5.65 50.09 -5.71
C GLY A 111 5.49 48.73 -5.03
N ILE A 112 5.45 47.63 -5.80
CA ILE A 112 5.43 46.25 -5.29
C ILE A 112 6.81 45.65 -5.47
N TYR A 113 7.38 45.14 -4.38
CA TYR A 113 8.72 44.61 -4.27
C TYR A 113 8.68 43.11 -4.00
N TRP A 114 9.60 42.38 -4.62
CA TRP A 114 9.61 40.92 -4.62
C TRP A 114 10.93 40.40 -4.08
N MET A 115 10.84 39.51 -3.09
CA MET A 115 11.94 38.65 -2.70
C MET A 115 11.74 37.29 -3.35
N LEU A 116 12.70 36.82 -4.13
CA LEU A 116 12.63 35.55 -4.84
C LEU A 116 13.81 34.65 -4.47
N ARG A 117 13.63 33.33 -4.53
CA ARG A 117 14.74 32.39 -4.39
C ARG A 117 15.66 32.47 -5.60
N GLY A 118 16.94 32.75 -5.36
CA GLY A 118 17.90 32.86 -6.44
C GLY A 118 19.30 33.21 -5.97
N ARG A 119 20.26 33.11 -6.90
CA ARG A 119 21.69 33.33 -6.62
C ARG A 119 22.30 34.44 -7.47
N ALA A 120 21.81 34.63 -8.69
CA ALA A 120 22.26 35.69 -9.58
C ALA A 120 21.53 37.00 -9.28
N LYS A 121 22.18 38.14 -9.55
CA LYS A 121 21.51 39.44 -9.50
C LYS A 121 20.33 39.43 -10.49
N PRO A 122 19.11 39.78 -10.07
CA PRO A 122 17.95 39.74 -10.94
C PRO A 122 18.03 40.82 -12.02
N THR A 123 17.31 40.60 -13.12
CA THR A 123 17.20 41.58 -14.21
C THR A 123 16.22 42.70 -13.88
N LEU A 124 15.13 42.35 -13.19
CA LEU A 124 14.02 43.21 -12.79
C LEU A 124 14.39 44.14 -11.61
N GLU A 125 13.94 45.40 -11.64
CA GLU A 125 14.34 46.44 -10.66
C GLU A 125 13.66 46.29 -9.30
N ASN A 126 12.43 45.80 -9.27
CA ASN A 126 11.68 45.55 -8.03
C ASN A 126 11.95 44.17 -7.40
N VAL A 127 12.98 43.44 -7.85
CA VAL A 127 13.29 42.08 -7.39
C VAL A 127 14.62 42.05 -6.65
N VAL A 128 14.66 41.27 -5.57
CA VAL A 128 15.91 40.80 -4.94
C VAL A 128 15.91 39.27 -4.93
N ASN A 129 17.03 38.69 -5.31
CA ASN A 129 17.22 37.25 -5.24
C ASN A 129 17.92 36.88 -3.92
N VAL A 130 17.38 35.89 -3.21
CA VAL A 130 17.91 35.44 -1.92
C VAL A 130 18.20 33.94 -1.94
N GLY A 131 19.31 33.55 -1.31
CA GLY A 131 19.71 32.17 -1.13
C GLY A 131 20.54 32.00 0.13
N PHE A 132 20.96 30.78 0.42
CA PHE A 132 21.86 30.46 1.52
C PHE A 132 23.10 29.75 0.98
N ASN A 133 24.25 30.05 1.57
CA ASN A 133 25.48 29.33 1.27
C ASN A 133 25.48 27.94 1.93
N SER A 134 24.82 26.98 1.29
CA SER A 134 24.77 25.59 1.74
C SER A 134 26.12 24.89 1.70
N GLY A 135 27.10 25.42 0.94
CA GLY A 135 28.47 24.92 0.99
C GLY A 135 29.08 25.09 2.37
N THR A 136 28.96 26.29 2.94
CA THR A 136 29.42 26.58 4.31
C THR A 136 28.68 25.74 5.35
N MET A 137 27.35 25.60 5.24
CA MET A 137 26.55 24.80 6.17
C MET A 137 27.02 23.34 6.20
N GLN A 138 27.09 22.72 5.03
CA GLN A 138 27.43 21.30 4.92
C GLN A 138 28.91 21.03 5.19
N PHE A 139 29.82 21.95 4.83
CA PHE A 139 31.23 21.85 5.18
C PHE A 139 31.45 21.82 6.69
N LEU A 140 30.80 22.71 7.45
CA LEU A 140 30.96 22.73 8.90
C LEU A 140 30.36 21.50 9.57
N ILE A 141 29.20 21.02 9.10
CA ILE A 141 28.62 19.76 9.57
C ILE A 141 29.56 18.57 9.29
N GLY A 142 30.16 18.51 8.09
CA GLY A 142 31.15 17.50 7.75
C GLY A 142 32.43 17.60 8.56
N TYR A 143 32.94 18.81 8.79
CA TYR A 143 34.11 19.07 9.63
C TYR A 143 33.89 18.59 11.06
N PHE A 144 32.72 18.91 11.62
CA PHE A 144 32.30 18.39 12.92
C PHE A 144 32.23 16.85 12.94
N ALA A 145 31.62 16.23 11.93
CA ALA A 145 31.54 14.77 11.83
C ALA A 145 32.92 14.11 11.76
N GLY A 146 33.86 14.70 11.01
CA GLY A 146 35.24 14.20 10.92
C GLY A 146 36.05 14.32 12.21
N LEU A 147 35.74 15.30 13.07
CA LEU A 147 36.35 15.45 14.40
C LEU A 147 35.79 14.47 15.44
N GLU A 148 34.49 14.16 15.36
CA GLU A 148 33.80 13.37 16.37
C GLU A 148 33.71 11.87 16.06
N THR A 149 33.80 11.47 14.78
CA THR A 149 33.78 10.05 14.39
C THR A 149 34.83 9.24 15.16
N LYS A 150 34.40 8.08 15.65
CA LYS A 150 35.17 7.07 16.38
C LYS A 150 35.60 5.94 15.46
N THR A 151 34.78 5.59 14.48
CA THR A 151 35.07 4.50 13.53
C THR A 151 35.94 4.97 12.36
N GLY A 152 35.97 6.27 12.09
CA GLY A 152 36.56 6.83 10.88
C GLY A 152 35.71 6.58 9.63
N ASN A 153 34.49 6.03 9.78
CA ASN A 153 33.52 5.89 8.71
C ASN A 153 32.29 6.76 9.05
N ILE A 154 32.00 7.71 8.17
CA ILE A 154 30.80 8.55 8.26
C ILE A 154 29.95 8.37 7.00
N GLY A 155 28.71 8.82 7.04
CA GLY A 155 27.75 8.71 5.96
C GLY A 155 27.16 10.06 5.57
N PHE A 156 26.59 10.11 4.37
CA PHE A 156 25.74 11.23 3.95
C PHE A 156 24.61 10.73 3.06
N ILE A 157 23.39 11.17 3.34
CA ILE A 157 22.20 10.83 2.55
C ILE A 157 21.68 12.09 1.85
N ALA A 158 21.53 12.03 0.53
CA ALA A 158 20.97 13.14 -0.22
C ALA A 158 19.70 12.78 -0.99
N PRO A 159 18.84 13.78 -1.19
CA PRO A 159 17.72 13.65 -2.10
C PRO A 159 18.18 13.71 -3.56
N GLY A 160 17.32 13.26 -4.47
CA GLY A 160 17.53 13.38 -5.91
C GLY A 160 18.19 12.18 -6.58
N ASN A 161 18.29 12.28 -7.90
CA ASN A 161 18.98 11.29 -8.73
C ASN A 161 20.49 11.37 -8.48
N PRO A 162 21.21 10.22 -8.45
CA PRO A 162 22.67 10.15 -8.30
C PRO A 162 23.53 11.12 -9.12
N VAL A 163 22.99 11.73 -10.17
CA VAL A 163 23.71 12.58 -11.13
C VAL A 163 23.41 14.08 -10.96
N GLN A 164 22.70 14.51 -9.91
CA GLN A 164 22.32 15.92 -9.74
C GLN A 164 22.62 16.46 -8.34
N LYS A 165 23.18 17.69 -8.29
CA LYS A 165 23.35 18.51 -7.08
C LYS A 165 24.30 17.91 -6.01
N ALA A 166 25.44 17.38 -6.43
CA ALA A 166 26.46 16.81 -5.54
C ALA A 166 27.16 17.85 -4.64
N PHE A 167 26.87 19.15 -4.78
CA PHE A 167 27.57 20.21 -4.04
C PHE A 167 27.39 20.12 -2.52
N THR A 168 26.22 19.68 -2.02
CA THR A 168 25.98 19.49 -0.57
C THR A 168 26.87 18.39 -0.04
N PHE A 169 26.87 17.24 -0.72
CA PHE A 169 27.75 16.12 -0.42
C PHE A 169 29.22 16.50 -0.48
N ASN A 170 29.66 17.11 -1.57
CA ASN A 170 31.06 17.48 -1.79
C ASN A 170 31.54 18.42 -0.69
N SER A 171 30.69 19.34 -0.24
CA SER A 171 31.01 20.25 0.87
C SER A 171 31.17 19.48 2.19
N PHE A 172 30.25 18.56 2.50
CA PHE A 172 30.35 17.68 3.67
C PHE A 172 31.60 16.82 3.63
N TYR A 173 31.89 16.18 2.50
CA TYR A 173 33.09 15.38 2.27
C TYR A 173 34.37 16.18 2.51
N ILE A 174 34.47 17.38 1.93
CA ILE A 174 35.64 18.25 2.10
C ILE A 174 35.79 18.68 3.56
N GLY A 175 34.69 19.01 4.24
CA GLY A 175 34.70 19.31 5.67
C GLY A 175 35.29 18.17 6.48
N ALA A 176 34.76 16.97 6.28
CA ALA A 176 35.19 15.76 6.97
C ALA A 176 36.66 15.44 6.72
N LYS A 177 37.12 15.52 5.46
CA LYS A 177 38.53 15.30 5.08
C LYS A 177 39.47 16.38 5.63
N THR A 178 38.98 17.61 5.82
CA THR A 178 39.75 18.70 6.42
C THR A 178 39.98 18.46 7.92
N ALA A 179 38.99 17.90 8.62
CA ALA A 179 39.13 17.48 10.02
C ALA A 179 39.98 16.21 10.18
N ASN A 180 39.72 15.21 9.34
CA ASN A 180 40.35 13.90 9.38
C ASN A 180 40.64 13.41 7.96
N PRO A 181 41.89 13.53 7.47
CA PRO A 181 42.26 13.11 6.11
C PRO A 181 41.99 11.63 5.80
N ASN A 182 41.95 10.78 6.82
CA ASN A 182 41.76 9.32 6.70
C ASN A 182 40.30 8.89 6.81
N VAL A 183 39.34 9.81 6.99
CA VAL A 183 37.92 9.45 7.13
C VAL A 183 37.35 8.90 5.82
N ASN A 184 36.55 7.86 5.90
CA ASN A 184 35.76 7.31 4.79
C ASN A 184 34.35 7.89 4.84
N VAL A 185 33.83 8.31 3.69
CA VAL A 185 32.52 8.97 3.61
C VAL A 185 31.63 8.21 2.66
N TRP A 186 30.73 7.40 3.24
CA TRP A 186 29.70 6.65 2.56
C TRP A 186 28.58 7.57 2.08
N TYR A 187 27.97 7.23 0.96
CA TYR A 187 26.94 8.06 0.37
C TYR A 187 25.79 7.24 -0.24
N ALA A 188 24.55 7.69 -0.06
CA ALA A 188 23.37 7.13 -0.69
C ALA A 188 22.36 8.20 -1.15
N TYR A 189 21.56 7.84 -2.15
CA TYR A 189 20.47 8.68 -2.69
C TYR A 189 19.09 8.08 -2.37
N THR A 190 18.09 8.93 -2.13
CA THR A 190 16.69 8.52 -1.87
C THR A 190 15.71 8.91 -2.99
N LEU A 191 16.17 9.56 -4.07
CA LEU A 191 15.40 10.22 -5.15
C LEU A 191 14.57 11.44 -4.75
N ASN A 192 13.95 11.44 -3.59
CA ASN A 192 13.00 12.47 -3.17
C ASN A 192 13.51 13.30 -1.99
N TRP A 193 13.06 14.56 -1.91
CA TRP A 193 13.38 15.46 -0.80
C TRP A 193 12.79 15.01 0.54
N MET A 194 11.66 14.29 0.50
CA MET A 194 10.98 13.71 1.65
C MET A 194 10.62 12.26 1.32
N ASP A 195 11.36 11.32 1.91
CA ASP A 195 11.13 9.87 1.79
C ASP A 195 11.68 9.18 3.04
N PRO A 196 10.93 9.22 4.16
CA PRO A 196 11.42 8.75 5.45
C PRO A 196 11.78 7.27 5.47
N ASP A 197 11.07 6.45 4.69
CA ASP A 197 11.31 5.00 4.66
C ASP A 197 12.66 4.68 4.01
N ARG A 198 12.95 5.28 2.83
CA ARG A 198 14.24 5.09 2.16
C ARG A 198 15.37 5.73 2.93
N ALA A 199 15.15 6.90 3.52
CA ALA A 199 16.13 7.57 4.36
C ALA A 199 16.55 6.70 5.55
N ARG A 200 15.58 6.19 6.34
CA ARG A 200 15.85 5.28 7.46
C ARG A 200 16.51 3.98 7.01
N GLY A 201 16.04 3.39 5.90
CA GLY A 201 16.63 2.18 5.35
C GLY A 201 18.09 2.36 4.92
N ALA A 202 18.40 3.47 4.23
CA ALA A 202 19.75 3.83 3.84
C ALA A 202 20.64 4.09 5.06
N SER A 203 20.12 4.79 6.07
CA SER A 203 20.81 5.01 7.34
C SER A 203 21.15 3.69 8.04
N ARG A 204 20.18 2.78 8.22
CA ARG A 204 20.43 1.45 8.80
C ARG A 204 21.50 0.69 8.04
N LYS A 205 21.43 0.68 6.72
CA LYS A 205 22.44 0.02 5.89
C LYS A 205 23.84 0.57 6.16
N MET A 206 24.00 1.89 6.25
CA MET A 206 25.30 2.52 6.58
C MET A 206 25.76 2.15 8.00
N LEU A 207 24.87 2.23 8.98
CA LEU A 207 25.17 1.92 10.38
C LEU A 207 25.59 0.45 10.55
N ASP A 208 24.80 -0.48 10.00
CA ASP A 208 24.92 -1.91 10.24
C ASP A 208 25.97 -2.59 9.35
N GLU A 209 26.02 -2.25 8.06
CA GLU A 209 26.89 -2.94 7.08
C GLU A 209 28.24 -2.25 6.88
N HIS A 210 28.32 -0.94 7.13
CA HIS A 210 29.50 -0.12 6.83
C HIS A 210 30.16 0.51 8.06
N ASN A 211 29.68 0.17 9.27
CA ASN A 211 30.21 0.66 10.55
C ASN A 211 30.30 2.20 10.59
N VAL A 212 29.32 2.86 9.98
CA VAL A 212 29.18 4.31 10.00
C VAL A 212 28.68 4.74 11.37
N ASP A 213 29.25 5.79 11.95
CA ASP A 213 28.84 6.30 13.26
C ASP A 213 28.24 7.72 13.24
N MET A 214 28.32 8.42 12.12
CA MET A 214 27.69 9.73 11.92
C MET A 214 27.16 9.84 10.51
N ILE A 215 25.93 10.37 10.35
CA ILE A 215 25.31 10.53 9.04
C ILE A 215 24.81 11.96 8.87
N GLY A 216 25.38 12.68 7.91
CA GLY A 216 24.85 13.97 7.46
C GLY A 216 23.72 13.79 6.44
N GLN A 217 22.92 14.81 6.20
CA GLN A 217 21.92 14.76 5.13
C GLN A 217 21.60 16.13 4.54
N SER A 218 20.80 16.11 3.48
CA SER A 218 20.20 17.31 2.86
C SER A 218 18.72 17.12 2.46
N GLN A 219 18.03 16.18 3.12
CA GLN A 219 16.59 15.97 2.97
C GLN A 219 15.79 17.00 3.80
N ASP A 220 14.49 17.07 3.55
CA ASP A 220 13.59 18.07 4.17
C ASP A 220 12.99 17.60 5.52
N ASP A 221 13.37 16.42 6.01
CA ASP A 221 12.84 15.80 7.23
C ASP A 221 13.94 15.23 8.13
N MET A 222 13.61 14.83 9.36
CA MET A 222 14.59 14.43 10.39
C MET A 222 14.87 12.90 10.43
N SER A 223 14.32 12.13 9.49
CA SER A 223 14.32 10.66 9.55
C SER A 223 15.71 10.01 9.59
N VAL A 224 16.70 10.60 8.93
CA VAL A 224 18.09 10.12 9.01
C VAL A 224 18.63 10.25 10.42
N GLN A 225 18.38 11.39 11.07
CA GLN A 225 18.89 11.66 12.41
C GLN A 225 18.16 10.84 13.47
N GLU A 226 16.86 10.63 13.30
CA GLU A 226 16.10 9.68 14.14
C GLU A 226 16.74 8.29 14.12
N GLU A 227 17.13 7.79 12.95
CA GLU A 227 17.75 6.47 12.83
C GLU A 227 19.14 6.41 13.49
N VAL A 228 19.98 7.44 13.29
CA VAL A 228 21.30 7.53 13.94
C VAL A 228 21.15 7.56 15.46
N MET A 229 20.22 8.35 15.98
CA MET A 229 19.97 8.48 17.42
C MET A 229 19.33 7.23 18.03
N ALA A 230 18.58 6.44 17.25
CA ALA A 230 17.98 5.18 17.71
C ALA A 230 19.04 4.16 18.19
N THR A 231 20.27 4.24 17.68
CA THR A 231 21.41 3.42 18.16
C THR A 231 21.81 3.72 19.61
N ARG A 232 21.42 4.89 20.15
CA ARG A 232 21.83 5.47 21.45
C ARG A 232 23.34 5.71 21.65
N LEU A 233 24.18 5.19 20.77
CA LEU A 233 25.63 5.34 20.84
C LEU A 233 26.11 6.61 20.12
N ASN A 234 25.40 7.00 19.07
CA ASN A 234 25.71 8.15 18.23
C ASN A 234 24.79 9.34 18.56
N PHE A 235 25.11 10.51 18.01
CA PHE A 235 24.24 11.69 18.06
C PHE A 235 23.99 12.20 16.64
N GLY A 236 22.82 12.80 16.43
CA GLY A 236 22.40 13.31 15.13
C GLY A 236 23.08 14.62 14.74
N LEU A 237 23.08 14.91 13.43
CA LEU A 237 23.58 16.13 12.80
C LEU A 237 22.41 16.89 12.16
N GLY A 238 22.08 18.04 12.71
CA GLY A 238 20.91 18.81 12.31
C GLY A 238 21.11 19.55 10.99
N SER A 239 20.08 19.50 10.15
CA SER A 239 20.17 19.83 8.72
C SER A 239 18.92 20.50 8.13
N THR A 240 17.87 20.70 8.94
CA THR A 240 16.63 21.31 8.46
C THR A 240 16.66 22.85 8.48
N GLY A 241 17.67 23.45 9.10
CA GLY A 241 17.75 24.89 9.36
C GLY A 241 17.03 25.33 10.66
N TYR A 242 16.35 24.39 11.33
CA TYR A 242 15.75 24.55 12.64
C TYR A 242 16.65 23.96 13.74
N SER A 243 16.44 24.40 14.99
CA SER A 243 17.15 23.87 16.15
C SER A 243 16.55 22.51 16.55
N GLU A 244 17.07 21.44 15.94
CA GLU A 244 16.64 20.06 16.21
C GLU A 244 16.94 19.61 17.65
N ARG A 245 17.88 20.29 18.33
CA ARG A 245 18.14 20.12 19.77
C ARG A 245 16.91 20.44 20.63
N LEU A 246 16.01 21.33 20.20
CA LEU A 246 14.78 21.62 20.94
C LEU A 246 13.81 20.42 20.98
N ILE A 247 13.96 19.47 20.05
CA ILE A 247 13.14 18.27 19.97
C ILE A 247 13.84 17.09 20.66
N TYR A 248 15.10 16.87 20.31
CA TYR A 248 15.82 15.65 20.71
C TYR A 248 16.88 15.86 21.80
N GLY A 249 17.02 17.10 22.30
CA GLY A 249 17.97 17.44 23.36
C GLY A 249 19.41 17.14 22.99
N ASP A 250 20.14 16.53 23.92
CA ASP A 250 21.57 16.21 23.79
C ASP A 250 21.86 15.06 22.81
N GLN A 251 20.83 14.40 22.28
CA GLN A 251 20.98 13.43 21.20
C GLN A 251 21.33 14.08 19.86
N MET A 252 21.17 15.40 19.71
CA MET A 252 21.67 16.16 18.57
C MET A 252 23.02 16.78 18.91
N GLY A 253 24.06 16.44 18.14
CA GLY A 253 25.41 16.95 18.34
C GLY A 253 25.52 18.44 18.03
N ILE A 254 25.03 18.83 16.85
CA ILE A 254 24.99 20.21 16.36
C ILE A 254 23.94 20.33 15.25
N SER A 255 23.34 21.51 15.09
CA SER A 255 22.46 21.85 13.95
C SER A 255 22.92 23.16 13.33
N TYR A 256 22.89 23.27 12.00
CA TYR A 256 22.92 24.61 11.37
C TYR A 256 21.54 25.23 11.41
N LEU A 257 21.51 26.56 11.57
CA LEU A 257 20.30 27.35 11.68
C LEU A 257 20.24 28.38 10.54
N THR A 258 19.06 28.58 9.97
CA THR A 258 18.83 29.62 8.95
C THR A 258 18.03 30.76 9.53
N ASN A 259 18.69 31.89 9.79
CA ASN A 259 18.08 33.09 10.34
C ASN A 259 17.50 33.95 9.21
N TRP A 260 16.22 33.72 8.92
CA TRP A 260 15.47 34.48 7.91
C TRP A 260 15.15 35.91 8.34
N THR A 261 15.11 36.18 9.64
CA THR A 261 14.82 37.51 10.21
C THR A 261 15.78 38.56 9.65
N VAL A 262 17.09 38.27 9.66
CA VAL A 262 18.12 39.20 9.17
C VAL A 262 17.89 39.57 7.71
N ILE A 263 17.44 38.61 6.90
CA ILE A 263 17.18 38.82 5.47
C ILE A 263 15.91 39.66 5.30
N LEU A 264 14.82 39.25 5.94
CA LEU A 264 13.52 39.90 5.80
C LEU A 264 13.54 41.34 6.32
N THR A 265 14.07 41.56 7.53
CA THR A 265 14.23 42.88 8.15
C THR A 265 15.05 43.81 7.25
N ARG A 266 16.20 43.37 6.75
CA ARG A 266 17.07 44.17 5.87
C ARG A 266 16.35 44.71 4.64
N PHE A 267 15.52 43.89 3.98
CA PHE A 267 14.84 44.29 2.76
C PHE A 267 13.54 45.06 3.02
N ALA A 268 12.86 44.79 4.13
CA ALA A 268 11.75 45.63 4.59
C ALA A 268 12.23 47.04 4.96
N GLU A 269 13.35 47.18 5.67
CA GLU A 269 13.96 48.49 5.97
C GLU A 269 14.31 49.26 4.69
N ARG A 270 14.86 48.61 3.66
CA ARG A 270 15.10 49.26 2.36
C ARG A 270 13.83 49.83 1.72
N ILE A 271 12.68 49.20 1.92
CA ILE A 271 11.39 49.71 1.44
C ILE A 271 10.94 50.90 2.30
N GLN A 272 11.03 50.78 3.62
CA GLN A 272 10.71 51.88 4.55
C GLN A 272 11.58 53.11 4.28
N ASP A 273 12.85 52.93 3.96
CA ASP A 273 13.79 54.02 3.70
C ASP A 273 13.70 54.57 2.26
N GLY A 274 12.90 53.96 1.39
CA GLY A 274 12.82 54.32 -0.04
C GLY A 274 14.10 54.02 -0.83
N ASN A 275 14.99 53.18 -0.31
CA ASN A 275 16.31 52.85 -0.86
C ASN A 275 16.35 51.45 -1.50
N TRP A 276 15.22 50.98 -2.04
CA TRP A 276 15.17 49.70 -2.72
C TRP A 276 16.11 49.65 -3.92
N THR A 277 16.91 48.59 -4.00
CA THR A 277 17.78 48.30 -5.13
C THR A 277 17.74 46.81 -5.43
N LYS A 278 17.70 46.46 -6.71
CA LYS A 278 17.82 45.07 -7.13
C LYS A 278 19.17 44.49 -6.70
N ASP A 279 19.13 43.29 -6.12
CA ASP A 279 20.29 42.72 -5.43
C ASP A 279 20.25 41.19 -5.46
N ALA A 280 21.40 40.56 -5.22
CA ALA A 280 21.50 39.13 -4.93
C ALA A 280 22.16 38.95 -3.56
N PHE A 281 21.37 38.46 -2.61
CA PHE A 281 21.81 38.23 -1.25
C PHE A 281 22.03 36.73 -1.01
N GLN A 282 23.19 36.37 -0.49
CA GLN A 282 23.45 35.03 0.01
C GLN A 282 23.60 35.08 1.52
N GLY A 283 22.81 34.27 2.22
CA GLY A 283 22.95 34.07 3.64
C GLY A 283 24.27 33.37 3.95
N GLU A 284 25.04 33.96 4.85
CA GLU A 284 26.39 33.53 5.24
C GLU A 284 26.56 33.61 6.77
N LEU A 285 27.66 33.04 7.27
CA LEU A 285 28.08 33.25 8.67
C LEU A 285 28.42 34.72 8.93
N SER A 286 29.06 35.38 7.95
CA SER A 286 29.56 36.76 8.05
C SER A 286 28.44 37.79 8.26
N ASN A 287 27.25 37.50 7.73
CA ASN A 287 26.07 38.37 7.82
C ASN A 287 25.01 37.87 8.82
N GLY A 288 25.31 36.82 9.59
CA GLY A 288 24.40 36.29 10.61
C GLY A 288 23.16 35.58 10.07
N ALA A 289 23.05 35.34 8.76
CA ALA A 289 21.96 34.55 8.22
C ALA A 289 22.16 33.05 8.50
N ILE A 290 23.41 32.57 8.50
CA ILE A 290 23.74 31.20 8.93
C ILE A 290 24.27 31.25 10.35
N GLU A 291 23.69 30.43 11.21
CA GLU A 291 24.12 30.23 12.59
C GLU A 291 24.26 28.73 12.88
N PHE A 292 24.80 28.40 14.05
CA PHE A 292 24.85 27.03 14.55
C PHE A 292 24.37 27.02 15.98
N ASP A 293 23.61 25.99 16.31
CA ASP A 293 23.05 25.80 17.65
C ASP A 293 24.15 25.50 18.69
N GLU A 294 23.79 25.56 19.97
CA GLU A 294 24.63 25.08 21.04
C GLU A 294 24.92 23.58 20.86
N MET A 295 26.19 23.18 20.97
CA MET A 295 26.59 21.77 20.85
C MET A 295 26.18 20.95 22.07
N SER A 296 25.87 19.68 21.87
CA SER A 296 25.57 18.74 22.96
C SER A 296 26.74 18.62 23.95
N PHE A 297 26.44 18.41 25.24
CA PHE A 297 27.47 18.13 26.26
C PHE A 297 28.23 16.82 26.00
N ARG A 298 27.74 15.98 25.08
CA ARG A 298 28.40 14.74 24.64
C ARG A 298 29.58 15.01 23.68
N VAL A 299 29.70 16.23 23.15
CA VAL A 299 30.77 16.64 22.23
C VAL A 299 32.04 16.96 23.02
N LYS A 300 33.21 16.58 22.49
CA LYS A 300 34.51 16.83 23.15
C LYS A 300 34.85 18.33 23.14
N ASP A 301 35.42 18.85 24.22
CA ASP A 301 35.90 20.24 24.30
C ASP A 301 36.91 20.59 23.19
N THR A 302 37.74 19.63 22.80
CA THR A 302 38.69 19.77 21.68
C THR A 302 37.97 20.02 20.36
N THR A 303 36.85 19.34 20.14
CA THR A 303 36.02 19.51 18.95
C THR A 303 35.30 20.85 18.97
N ILE A 304 34.73 21.25 20.10
CA ILE A 304 34.09 22.57 20.27
C ILE A 304 35.09 23.67 19.91
N THR A 305 36.32 23.57 20.43
CA THR A 305 37.39 24.55 20.18
C THR A 305 37.79 24.58 18.70
N ALA A 306 38.06 23.42 18.10
CA ALA A 306 38.47 23.31 16.70
C ALA A 306 37.37 23.80 15.75
N PHE A 307 36.12 23.40 15.98
CA PHE A 307 34.97 23.84 15.20
C PHE A 307 34.78 25.35 15.27
N ASN A 308 34.83 25.94 16.47
CA ASN A 308 34.65 27.38 16.65
C ASN A 308 35.75 28.18 15.95
N LEU A 309 36.99 27.72 16.00
CA LEU A 309 38.10 28.33 15.26
C LEU A 309 37.84 28.28 13.74
N GLU A 310 37.42 27.13 13.23
CA GLU A 310 37.16 26.95 11.79
C GLU A 310 35.95 27.77 11.31
N ARG A 311 34.88 27.80 12.11
CA ARG A 311 33.71 28.68 11.91
C ARG A 311 34.13 30.14 11.88
N GLU A 312 35.00 30.58 12.79
CA GLU A 312 35.45 31.97 12.85
C GLU A 312 36.33 32.35 11.64
N LYS A 313 37.14 31.44 11.12
CA LYS A 313 37.87 31.67 9.86
C LYS A 313 36.92 31.89 8.69
N LEU A 314 35.90 31.04 8.55
CA LEU A 314 34.86 31.17 7.51
C LEU A 314 34.04 32.46 7.67
N ARG A 315 33.82 32.89 8.92
CA ARG A 315 33.07 34.12 9.22
C ARG A 315 33.87 35.39 8.93
N SER A 316 35.13 35.43 9.34
CA SER A 316 35.98 36.63 9.30
C SER A 316 36.70 36.83 7.96
N ASN A 317 37.02 35.75 7.24
CA ASN A 317 37.71 35.80 5.95
C ASN A 317 36.84 35.29 4.81
N ILE A 318 36.17 36.22 4.11
CA ILE A 318 35.27 35.92 2.98
C ILE A 318 35.99 35.19 1.83
N THR A 319 37.31 35.36 1.68
CA THR A 319 38.10 34.67 0.64
C THR A 319 38.38 33.20 0.98
N TYR A 320 38.27 32.82 2.25
CA TYR A 320 38.46 31.45 2.71
C TYR A 320 37.21 30.62 2.44
N GLN A 321 37.22 29.87 1.33
CA GLN A 321 36.06 29.09 0.87
C GLN A 321 36.46 27.63 0.58
N PRO A 322 36.89 26.86 1.60
CA PRO A 322 37.46 25.52 1.45
C PRO A 322 36.49 24.54 0.78
N TYR A 323 35.18 24.70 1.01
CA TYR A 323 34.13 23.88 0.39
C TYR A 323 34.10 23.93 -1.15
N ARG A 324 34.74 24.92 -1.79
CA ARG A 324 34.91 25.01 -3.25
C ARG A 324 36.36 25.17 -3.71
N CYS A 325 37.29 25.24 -2.76
CA CYS A 325 38.72 25.45 -2.97
C CYS A 325 39.50 24.44 -2.14
N ASN A 326 39.66 23.23 -2.67
CA ASN A 326 40.31 22.11 -2.00
C ASN A 326 40.98 21.18 -3.02
N GLN A 327 42.03 20.47 -2.60
CA GLN A 327 42.71 19.46 -3.43
C GLN A 327 41.77 18.36 -3.95
N GLY A 328 40.67 18.06 -3.25
CA GLY A 328 39.67 17.10 -3.72
C GLY A 328 39.06 17.44 -5.10
N TYR A 329 39.09 18.70 -5.52
CA TYR A 329 38.62 19.11 -6.85
C TYR A 329 39.65 18.88 -7.96
N MET A 330 40.95 18.72 -7.65
CA MET A 330 41.99 18.55 -8.68
C MET A 330 41.80 17.28 -9.49
N THR A 331 41.43 16.18 -8.85
CA THR A 331 41.26 14.88 -9.50
C THR A 331 40.09 14.88 -10.49
N GLU A 332 38.98 15.53 -10.11
CA GLU A 332 37.73 15.49 -10.87
C GLU A 332 37.59 16.65 -11.86
N TYR A 333 38.05 17.85 -11.49
CA TYR A 333 37.86 19.09 -12.27
C TYR A 333 39.17 19.69 -12.80
N GLY A 334 40.33 19.06 -12.54
CA GLY A 334 41.64 19.56 -12.97
C GLY A 334 42.04 20.90 -12.35
N THR A 335 41.31 21.37 -11.35
CA THR A 335 41.52 22.67 -10.69
C THR A 335 41.32 22.54 -9.18
N GLN A 336 42.12 23.28 -8.40
CA GLN A 336 42.02 23.25 -6.93
C GLN A 336 40.85 24.11 -6.44
N CYS A 337 40.42 25.08 -7.24
CA CYS A 337 39.33 25.99 -6.92
C CYS A 337 38.33 26.01 -8.07
N VAL A 338 37.11 25.58 -7.79
CA VAL A 338 36.00 25.70 -8.73
C VAL A 338 35.31 27.06 -8.56
N ASN A 339 34.85 27.63 -9.68
CA ASN A 339 34.05 28.84 -9.64
C ASN A 339 32.65 28.54 -9.04
N MET A 340 31.92 29.57 -8.65
CA MET A 340 30.63 29.41 -7.99
C MET A 340 29.60 28.68 -8.87
N SER A 341 29.59 28.91 -10.18
CA SER A 341 28.69 28.22 -11.11
C SER A 341 28.99 26.72 -11.20
N SER A 342 30.27 26.35 -11.30
CA SER A 342 30.74 24.97 -11.36
C SER A 342 30.51 24.24 -10.03
N PHE A 343 30.72 24.92 -8.90
CA PHE A 343 30.39 24.37 -7.58
C PHE A 343 28.91 23.98 -7.50
N TRP A 344 28.01 24.91 -7.86
CA TRP A 344 26.57 24.65 -7.81
C TRP A 344 26.08 23.65 -8.85
N GLY A 345 26.73 23.64 -10.01
CA GLY A 345 26.45 22.71 -11.11
C GLY A 345 27.10 21.34 -10.95
N ALA A 346 27.79 21.08 -9.84
CA ALA A 346 28.45 19.80 -9.61
C ALA A 346 27.43 18.66 -9.64
N THR A 347 27.60 17.75 -10.60
CA THR A 347 26.74 16.57 -10.79
C THR A 347 27.33 15.32 -10.14
N MET A 348 28.66 15.27 -9.97
CA MET A 348 29.38 14.10 -9.46
C MET A 348 29.95 14.31 -8.04
N PRO A 349 29.77 13.31 -7.17
CA PRO A 349 30.48 13.19 -5.89
C PRO A 349 32.01 13.14 -6.07
N ILE A 350 32.78 13.89 -5.27
CA ILE A 350 34.26 13.85 -5.25
C ILE A 350 34.83 12.76 -4.31
N THR A 351 34.07 11.69 -4.08
CA THR A 351 34.46 10.56 -3.21
C THR A 351 34.85 9.35 -4.07
N PRO A 352 35.74 8.46 -3.60
CA PRO A 352 35.99 7.19 -4.27
C PRO A 352 34.70 6.39 -4.49
N LEU A 353 34.58 5.76 -5.67
CA LEU A 353 33.36 5.03 -6.08
C LEU A 353 33.00 3.87 -5.13
N GLU A 354 33.96 3.32 -4.39
CA GLU A 354 33.73 2.24 -3.43
C GLU A 354 32.79 2.64 -2.27
N TYR A 355 32.69 3.93 -1.96
CA TYR A 355 31.84 4.45 -0.89
C TYR A 355 30.45 4.88 -1.37
N ASN A 356 30.16 4.72 -2.66
CA ASN A 356 28.88 5.09 -3.25
C ASN A 356 27.90 3.90 -3.23
N LEU A 357 26.89 3.97 -2.38
CA LEU A 357 25.81 2.97 -2.29
C LEU A 357 24.74 3.15 -3.38
N GLY A 358 24.84 4.21 -4.18
CA GLY A 358 23.91 4.53 -5.25
C GLY A 358 22.52 4.89 -4.72
N LEU A 359 21.49 4.56 -5.52
CA LEU A 359 20.10 4.73 -5.13
C LEU A 359 19.70 3.62 -4.14
N TYR A 360 19.36 4.01 -2.91
CA TYR A 360 18.82 3.06 -1.95
C TYR A 360 17.39 2.66 -2.37
N THR A 361 17.16 1.36 -2.44
CA THR A 361 15.83 0.78 -2.67
C THR A 361 15.48 -0.10 -1.47
N ILE A 362 14.24 0.02 -1.00
CA ILE A 362 13.76 -0.81 0.11
C ILE A 362 13.58 -2.22 -0.44
N PRO A 363 14.20 -3.24 0.17
CA PRO A 363 14.01 -4.61 -0.27
C PRO A 363 12.55 -5.01 -0.06
N VAL A 364 11.93 -5.53 -1.12
CA VAL A 364 10.56 -6.03 -1.08
C VAL A 364 10.55 -7.40 -0.44
N THR A 365 9.71 -7.61 0.57
CA THR A 365 9.53 -8.92 1.21
C THR A 365 8.35 -9.66 0.57
N ASN A 366 8.53 -10.95 0.27
CA ASN A 366 7.43 -11.78 -0.24
C ASN A 366 6.68 -12.40 0.94
N VAL A 367 5.39 -12.10 1.05
CA VAL A 367 4.50 -12.62 2.09
C VAL A 367 3.66 -13.74 1.48
N PRO A 368 3.87 -15.00 1.91
CA PRO A 368 3.07 -16.12 1.44
C PRO A 368 1.62 -16.05 1.94
N ILE A 369 0.74 -16.84 1.33
CA ILE A 369 -0.64 -17.05 1.80
C ILE A 369 -0.60 -17.57 3.25
N GLN A 370 -1.45 -17.00 4.12
CA GLN A 370 -1.53 -17.38 5.53
C GLN A 370 -1.73 -18.89 5.71
N GLU A 371 -0.92 -19.49 6.58
CA GLU A 371 -0.97 -20.93 6.85
C GLU A 371 -2.34 -21.39 7.38
N SER A 372 -3.04 -20.53 8.13
CA SER A 372 -4.38 -20.79 8.65
C SER A 372 -5.40 -21.06 7.52
N ILE A 373 -5.35 -20.28 6.44
CA ILE A 373 -6.22 -20.43 5.26
C ILE A 373 -5.86 -21.73 4.53
N THR A 374 -4.57 -21.98 4.34
CA THR A 374 -4.07 -23.18 3.66
C THR A 374 -4.52 -24.45 4.39
N LEU A 375 -4.28 -24.53 5.70
CA LEU A 375 -4.68 -25.67 6.52
C LEU A 375 -6.20 -25.83 6.60
N GLY A 376 -6.92 -24.73 6.80
CA GLY A 376 -8.38 -24.71 6.91
C GLY A 376 -9.11 -25.22 5.66
N LEU A 377 -8.53 -25.06 4.48
CA LEU A 377 -9.11 -25.53 3.21
C LEU A 377 -8.58 -26.90 2.77
N SER A 378 -7.29 -27.18 2.99
CA SER A 378 -6.66 -28.42 2.53
C SER A 378 -7.05 -29.65 3.36
N ILE A 379 -7.15 -29.51 4.69
CA ILE A 379 -7.53 -30.62 5.59
C ILE A 379 -8.93 -31.19 5.26
N PRO A 380 -10.02 -30.40 5.23
CA PRO A 380 -11.34 -30.94 4.92
C PRO A 380 -11.41 -31.53 3.50
N SER A 381 -10.75 -30.90 2.52
CA SER A 381 -10.66 -31.42 1.16
C SER A 381 -9.99 -32.81 1.12
N GLY A 382 -8.91 -33.01 1.89
CA GLY A 382 -8.25 -34.31 2.03
C GLY A 382 -9.15 -35.39 2.64
N VAL A 383 -9.91 -35.04 3.69
CA VAL A 383 -10.89 -35.96 4.31
C VAL A 383 -11.99 -36.35 3.32
N PHE A 384 -12.50 -35.41 2.53
CA PHE A 384 -13.52 -35.70 1.53
C PHE A 384 -13.00 -36.51 0.34
N ILE A 385 -11.73 -36.36 -0.04
CA ILE A 385 -11.08 -37.26 -1.00
C ILE A 385 -11.06 -38.69 -0.47
N LEU A 386 -10.68 -38.89 0.80
CA LEU A 386 -10.68 -40.23 1.41
C LEU A 386 -12.09 -40.84 1.39
N PHE A 387 -13.12 -40.07 1.75
CA PHE A 387 -14.50 -40.52 1.70
C PHE A 387 -14.95 -40.88 0.28
N ALA A 388 -14.56 -40.11 -0.73
CA ALA A 388 -14.85 -40.40 -2.14
C ALA A 388 -14.18 -41.70 -2.61
N ILE A 389 -12.92 -41.93 -2.22
CA ILE A 389 -12.19 -43.17 -2.53
C ILE A 389 -12.88 -44.38 -1.89
N VAL A 390 -13.25 -44.29 -0.60
CA VAL A 390 -14.00 -45.35 0.09
C VAL A 390 -15.32 -45.63 -0.63
N SER A 391 -16.03 -44.58 -1.03
CA SER A 391 -17.29 -44.70 -1.79
C SER A 391 -17.09 -45.41 -3.13
N ILE A 392 -15.99 -45.13 -3.85
CA ILE A 392 -15.63 -45.84 -5.09
C ILE A 392 -15.42 -47.33 -4.80
N VAL A 393 -14.64 -47.67 -3.77
CA VAL A 393 -14.36 -49.06 -3.38
C VAL A 393 -15.65 -49.81 -3.06
N VAL A 394 -16.54 -49.22 -2.26
CA VAL A 394 -17.85 -49.80 -1.93
C VAL A 394 -18.69 -50.04 -3.20
N ILE A 395 -18.76 -49.08 -4.12
CA ILE A 395 -19.51 -49.22 -5.37
C ILE A 395 -18.94 -50.35 -6.24
N ILE A 396 -17.61 -50.51 -6.30
CA ILE A 396 -16.97 -51.57 -7.09
C ILE A 396 -17.21 -52.95 -6.48
N LEU A 397 -17.07 -53.08 -5.15
CA LEU A 397 -17.26 -54.34 -4.42
C LEU A 397 -18.72 -54.82 -4.51
N PHE A 398 -19.68 -53.93 -4.31
CA PHE A 398 -21.11 -54.24 -4.31
C PHE A 398 -21.80 -53.96 -5.65
N ARG A 399 -21.06 -53.88 -6.76
CA ARG A 399 -21.59 -53.50 -8.09
C ARG A 399 -22.78 -54.33 -8.60
N ASN A 400 -22.91 -55.57 -8.10
CA ASN A 400 -23.95 -56.51 -8.48
C ASN A 400 -25.21 -56.40 -7.61
N ALA A 401 -25.14 -55.73 -6.45
CA ALA A 401 -26.29 -55.51 -5.57
C ALA A 401 -27.35 -54.67 -6.30
N LYS A 402 -28.63 -54.97 -6.08
CA LYS A 402 -29.76 -54.34 -6.80
C LYS A 402 -29.73 -52.80 -6.72
N VAL A 403 -29.46 -52.26 -5.53
CA VAL A 403 -29.37 -50.81 -5.24
C VAL A 403 -28.24 -50.13 -6.01
N ILE A 404 -27.06 -50.75 -6.10
CA ILE A 404 -25.90 -50.17 -6.82
C ILE A 404 -26.02 -50.40 -8.34
N LYS A 405 -26.61 -51.52 -8.76
CA LYS A 405 -26.80 -51.86 -10.17
C LYS A 405 -27.80 -50.94 -10.86
N SER A 406 -28.89 -50.56 -10.18
CA SER A 406 -29.85 -49.56 -10.69
C SER A 406 -29.21 -48.17 -10.84
N ALA A 407 -28.25 -47.83 -9.95
CA ALA A 407 -27.53 -46.57 -9.94
C ALA A 407 -26.54 -46.33 -11.09
N SER A 408 -26.36 -47.32 -11.98
CA SER A 408 -25.38 -47.30 -13.06
C SER A 408 -23.95 -47.07 -12.52
N PRO A 409 -23.29 -48.12 -11.99
CA PRO A 409 -22.07 -47.99 -11.18
C PRO A 409 -20.91 -47.31 -11.92
N LEU A 410 -20.80 -47.49 -13.25
CA LEU A 410 -19.78 -46.81 -14.07
C LEU A 410 -19.87 -45.28 -13.95
N PHE A 411 -21.06 -44.71 -14.19
CA PHE A 411 -21.25 -43.26 -14.13
C PHE A 411 -21.11 -42.72 -12.69
N SER A 412 -21.49 -43.53 -11.70
CA SER A 412 -21.32 -43.20 -10.29
C SER A 412 -19.85 -43.08 -9.88
N VAL A 413 -18.98 -43.98 -10.38
CA VAL A 413 -17.52 -43.89 -10.17
C VAL A 413 -16.92 -42.66 -10.88
N LEU A 414 -17.36 -42.36 -12.10
CA LEU A 414 -16.87 -41.17 -12.83
C LEU A 414 -17.23 -39.85 -12.12
N ILE A 415 -18.42 -39.77 -11.51
CA ILE A 415 -18.82 -38.62 -10.68
C ILE A 415 -17.87 -38.47 -9.48
N LEU A 416 -17.57 -39.57 -8.78
CA LEU A 416 -16.67 -39.55 -7.62
C LEU A 416 -15.22 -39.19 -8.01
N ILE A 417 -14.74 -39.62 -9.17
CA ILE A 417 -13.45 -39.16 -9.73
C ILE A 417 -13.48 -37.65 -9.98
N GLY A 418 -14.58 -37.13 -10.51
CA GLY A 418 -14.79 -35.68 -10.66
C GLY A 418 -14.70 -34.94 -9.31
N CYS A 419 -15.36 -35.45 -8.26
CA CYS A 419 -15.26 -34.89 -6.92
C CYS A 419 -13.82 -34.88 -6.38
N ILE A 420 -13.07 -35.97 -6.59
CA ILE A 420 -11.66 -36.06 -6.18
C ILE A 420 -10.81 -34.99 -6.89
N LEU A 421 -11.01 -34.79 -8.19
CA LEU A 421 -10.28 -33.77 -8.95
C LEU A 421 -10.61 -32.35 -8.47
N ILE A 422 -11.87 -32.06 -8.15
CA ILE A 422 -12.26 -30.76 -7.59
C ILE A 422 -11.58 -30.53 -6.23
N PHE A 423 -11.65 -31.50 -5.31
CA PHE A 423 -11.00 -31.38 -4.00
C PHE A 423 -9.47 -31.26 -4.11
N ALA A 424 -8.84 -32.00 -5.02
CA ALA A 424 -7.41 -31.86 -5.31
C ALA A 424 -7.08 -30.48 -5.89
N GLY A 425 -7.94 -29.97 -6.78
CA GLY A 425 -7.85 -28.62 -7.32
C GLY A 425 -7.91 -27.55 -6.23
N ILE A 426 -8.80 -27.71 -5.24
CA ILE A 426 -8.94 -26.80 -4.10
C ILE A 426 -7.70 -26.81 -3.21
N ILE A 427 -7.10 -27.98 -2.94
CA ILE A 427 -5.84 -28.09 -2.19
C ILE A 427 -4.72 -27.31 -2.90
N ILE A 428 -4.62 -27.45 -4.22
CA ILE A 428 -3.63 -26.74 -5.05
C ILE A 428 -3.94 -25.24 -5.12
N TRP A 429 -5.21 -24.86 -5.09
CA TRP A 429 -5.66 -23.47 -5.10
C TRP A 429 -5.28 -22.73 -3.82
N SER A 430 -5.31 -23.41 -2.67
CA SER A 430 -4.95 -22.82 -1.36
C SER A 430 -3.44 -22.71 -1.10
N GLN A 431 -2.57 -23.29 -1.95
CA GLN A 431 -1.11 -23.16 -1.81
C GLN A 431 -0.56 -21.85 -2.37
N ASN A 432 0.68 -21.51 -2.00
CA ASN A 432 1.42 -20.42 -2.62
C ASN A 432 1.53 -20.62 -4.13
N PRO A 433 1.14 -19.63 -4.95
CA PRO A 433 1.08 -19.82 -6.39
C PRO A 433 2.48 -19.85 -7.01
N THR A 434 2.72 -20.91 -7.77
CA THR A 434 3.84 -21.05 -8.70
C THR A 434 3.27 -21.19 -10.11
N THR A 435 4.07 -20.95 -11.15
CA THR A 435 3.62 -21.06 -12.54
C THR A 435 3.04 -22.45 -12.87
N SER A 436 3.59 -23.52 -12.30
CA SER A 436 3.04 -24.88 -12.47
C SER A 436 1.71 -25.04 -11.74
N LEU A 437 1.60 -24.56 -10.50
CA LEU A 437 0.35 -24.64 -9.73
C LEU A 437 -0.76 -23.81 -10.38
N CYS A 438 -0.48 -22.62 -10.89
CA CYS A 438 -1.45 -21.77 -11.60
C CYS A 438 -2.08 -22.49 -12.80
N ARG A 439 -1.29 -23.25 -13.55
CA ARG A 439 -1.78 -24.04 -14.69
C ARG A 439 -2.60 -25.24 -14.21
N SER A 440 -2.12 -25.97 -13.20
CA SER A 440 -2.80 -27.16 -12.67
C SER A 440 -4.15 -26.85 -12.02
N ARG A 441 -4.27 -25.69 -11.35
CA ARG A 441 -5.53 -25.21 -10.72
C ARG A 441 -6.70 -25.25 -11.67
N ILE A 442 -6.50 -24.68 -12.86
CA ILE A 442 -7.55 -24.49 -13.86
C ILE A 442 -7.99 -25.84 -14.43
N TRP A 443 -7.03 -26.72 -14.75
CA TRP A 443 -7.32 -28.05 -15.29
C TRP A 443 -8.11 -28.92 -14.32
N LEU A 444 -7.68 -28.99 -13.06
CA LEU A 444 -8.28 -29.89 -12.08
C LEU A 444 -9.73 -29.51 -11.73
N ILE A 445 -9.99 -28.22 -11.52
CA ILE A 445 -11.33 -27.74 -11.18
C ILE A 445 -12.26 -27.87 -12.39
N SER A 446 -11.81 -27.48 -13.59
CA SER A 446 -12.63 -27.53 -14.82
C SER A 446 -12.98 -28.97 -15.20
N LEU A 447 -11.98 -29.84 -15.36
CA LEU A 447 -12.22 -31.25 -15.71
C LEU A 447 -13.01 -31.98 -14.61
N GLY A 448 -12.75 -31.66 -13.33
CA GLY A 448 -13.49 -32.22 -12.21
C GLY A 448 -14.96 -31.85 -12.23
N TYR A 449 -15.29 -30.58 -12.51
CA TYR A 449 -16.65 -30.11 -12.67
C TYR A 449 -17.34 -30.76 -13.87
N THR A 450 -16.66 -30.86 -15.01
CA THR A 450 -17.18 -31.52 -16.21
C THR A 450 -17.45 -33.01 -15.98
N LEU A 451 -16.56 -33.72 -15.26
CA LEU A 451 -16.77 -35.10 -14.85
C LEU A 451 -17.96 -35.24 -13.89
N MET A 452 -18.11 -34.33 -12.94
CA MET A 452 -19.21 -34.38 -11.98
C MET A 452 -20.56 -34.10 -12.67
N ILE A 453 -20.73 -32.92 -13.28
CA ILE A 453 -22.02 -32.50 -13.84
C ILE A 453 -22.33 -33.14 -15.19
N GLY A 454 -21.32 -33.37 -16.04
CA GLY A 454 -21.52 -34.05 -17.33
C GLY A 454 -22.09 -35.45 -17.15
N ASN A 455 -21.63 -36.20 -16.14
CA ASN A 455 -22.18 -37.53 -15.84
C ASN A 455 -23.58 -37.45 -15.18
N LEU A 456 -23.87 -36.44 -14.36
CA LEU A 456 -25.22 -36.20 -13.83
C LEU A 456 -26.22 -35.89 -14.97
N LEU A 457 -25.82 -35.04 -15.91
CA LEU A 457 -26.62 -34.68 -17.09
C LEU A 457 -26.94 -35.92 -17.92
N ILE A 458 -25.94 -36.77 -18.20
CA ILE A 458 -26.13 -37.97 -19.03
C ILE A 458 -26.99 -39.02 -18.34
N LYS A 459 -26.87 -39.15 -17.02
CA LYS A 459 -27.77 -40.01 -16.22
C LYS A 459 -29.22 -39.53 -16.34
N ASN A 460 -29.48 -38.22 -16.21
CA ASN A 460 -30.82 -37.66 -16.34
C ASN A 460 -31.35 -37.70 -17.78
N PHE A 461 -30.49 -37.48 -18.76
CA PHE A 461 -30.83 -37.55 -20.17
C PHE A 461 -31.27 -38.97 -20.58
N ARG A 462 -30.62 -40.01 -20.05
CA ARG A 462 -31.04 -41.41 -20.25
C ARG A 462 -32.46 -41.66 -19.75
N ILE A 463 -32.80 -41.11 -18.58
CA ILE A 463 -34.15 -41.23 -17.99
C ILE A 463 -35.15 -40.50 -18.86
N TRP A 464 -34.86 -39.25 -19.24
CA TRP A 464 -35.74 -38.46 -20.12
C TRP A 464 -36.06 -39.18 -21.45
N LEU A 465 -35.06 -39.74 -22.13
CA LEU A 465 -35.26 -40.51 -23.37
C LEU A 465 -36.18 -41.73 -23.21
N LEU A 466 -36.24 -42.32 -22.02
CA LEU A 466 -37.10 -43.47 -21.74
C LEU A 466 -38.57 -43.06 -21.58
N PHE A 467 -38.83 -41.86 -21.04
CA PHE A 467 -40.19 -41.36 -20.76
C PHE A 467 -40.80 -40.52 -21.89
N ASP A 468 -39.97 -39.87 -22.72
CA ASP A 468 -40.43 -39.02 -23.82
C ASP A 468 -41.02 -39.81 -25.00
N ASN A 469 -40.61 -41.08 -25.17
CA ASN A 469 -41.10 -41.92 -26.27
C ASN A 469 -41.96 -43.10 -25.75
N PRO A 470 -43.29 -43.08 -25.96
CA PRO A 470 -44.18 -44.14 -25.48
C PRO A 470 -43.87 -45.53 -26.09
N LYS A 471 -43.17 -45.59 -27.24
CA LYS A 471 -42.70 -46.84 -27.88
C LYS A 471 -41.44 -47.44 -27.23
N LEU A 472 -40.74 -46.70 -26.37
CA LEU A 472 -39.49 -47.12 -25.72
C LEU A 472 -39.64 -47.58 -24.26
N LYS A 473 -40.85 -47.58 -23.69
CA LYS A 473 -41.15 -47.94 -22.29
C LYS A 473 -40.63 -49.32 -21.82
N ARG A 474 -40.14 -50.18 -22.73
CA ARG A 474 -39.61 -51.53 -22.42
C ARG A 474 -38.18 -51.81 -22.90
N ARG A 475 -37.39 -50.81 -23.35
CA ARG A 475 -36.05 -51.04 -23.90
C ARG A 475 -34.94 -50.48 -23.01
N ASN A 476 -34.05 -51.35 -22.52
CA ASN A 476 -32.84 -50.95 -21.79
C ASN A 476 -31.82 -50.28 -22.73
N ILE A 477 -31.43 -49.03 -22.44
CA ILE A 477 -30.39 -48.31 -23.19
C ILE A 477 -29.01 -48.70 -22.63
N PRO A 478 -28.10 -49.29 -23.43
CA PRO A 478 -26.78 -49.70 -22.96
C PRO A 478 -25.83 -48.50 -22.80
N ASN A 479 -24.94 -48.55 -21.80
CA ASN A 479 -23.95 -47.49 -21.50
C ASN A 479 -23.07 -47.13 -22.72
N LYS A 480 -22.80 -48.09 -23.62
CA LYS A 480 -22.02 -47.89 -24.84
C LYS A 480 -22.57 -46.77 -25.74
N LYS A 481 -23.88 -46.50 -25.71
CA LYS A 481 -24.49 -45.42 -26.49
C LYS A 481 -24.40 -44.05 -25.82
N LEU A 482 -24.20 -44.01 -24.50
CA LEU A 482 -24.16 -42.78 -23.69
C LEU A 482 -22.73 -42.25 -23.51
N ILE A 483 -21.73 -43.15 -23.47
CA ILE A 483 -20.30 -42.79 -23.30
C ILE A 483 -19.81 -41.80 -24.38
N PRO A 484 -20.15 -41.92 -25.68
CA PRO A 484 -19.68 -40.96 -26.69
C PRO A 484 -20.16 -39.53 -26.44
N TRP A 485 -21.38 -39.34 -25.93
CA TRP A 485 -21.90 -38.02 -25.57
C TRP A 485 -21.08 -37.41 -24.41
N PHE A 486 -20.76 -38.21 -23.40
CA PHE A 486 -19.90 -37.78 -22.28
C PHE A 486 -18.50 -37.39 -22.76
N LEU A 487 -17.87 -38.27 -23.53
CA LEU A 487 -16.53 -38.05 -24.04
C LEU A 487 -16.47 -36.80 -24.95
N GLY A 488 -17.51 -36.54 -25.74
CA GLY A 488 -17.59 -35.32 -26.54
C GLY A 488 -17.55 -34.05 -25.69
N ILE A 489 -18.31 -34.01 -24.59
CA ILE A 489 -18.32 -32.88 -23.64
C ILE A 489 -16.94 -32.72 -22.98
N LEU A 490 -16.33 -33.82 -22.53
CA LEU A 490 -15.02 -33.80 -21.87
C LEU A 490 -13.88 -33.38 -22.82
N ILE A 491 -13.90 -33.84 -24.07
CA ILE A 491 -12.91 -33.46 -25.09
C ILE A 491 -13.04 -31.97 -25.42
N LEU A 492 -14.27 -31.46 -25.53
CA LEU A 492 -14.50 -30.03 -25.77
C LEU A 492 -13.93 -29.17 -24.64
N ASP A 493 -14.17 -29.54 -23.37
CA ASP A 493 -13.59 -28.87 -22.20
C ASP A 493 -12.05 -28.87 -22.24
N ALA A 494 -11.45 -30.04 -22.49
CA ALA A 494 -10.00 -30.18 -22.60
C ALA A 494 -9.39 -29.33 -23.73
N ILE A 495 -10.09 -29.16 -24.86
CA ILE A 495 -9.66 -28.28 -25.97
C ILE A 495 -9.68 -26.81 -25.52
N ILE A 496 -10.75 -26.36 -24.86
CA ILE A 496 -10.85 -24.97 -24.37
C ILE A 496 -9.72 -24.68 -23.37
N LEU A 497 -9.44 -25.62 -22.46
CA LEU A 497 -8.32 -25.51 -21.50
C LEU A 497 -6.95 -25.47 -22.17
N ALA A 498 -6.73 -26.28 -23.19
CA ALA A 498 -5.48 -26.27 -23.96
C ALA A 498 -5.27 -24.94 -24.69
N VAL A 499 -6.34 -24.37 -25.28
CA VAL A 499 -6.32 -23.04 -25.90
C VAL A 499 -6.01 -21.96 -24.87
N TRP A 500 -6.58 -22.05 -23.67
CA TRP A 500 -6.29 -21.08 -22.61
C TRP A 500 -4.82 -21.10 -22.20
N ILE A 501 -4.20 -22.26 -22.01
CA ILE A 501 -2.76 -22.32 -21.71
C ILE A 501 -1.92 -21.78 -22.87
N ALA A 502 -2.30 -22.08 -24.11
CA ALA A 502 -1.54 -21.66 -25.28
C ALA A 502 -1.53 -20.14 -25.49
N VAL A 503 -2.66 -19.47 -25.25
CA VAL A 503 -2.84 -18.04 -25.56
C VAL A 503 -2.77 -17.14 -24.30
N GLY A 504 -3.05 -17.71 -23.12
CA GLY A 504 -3.29 -16.98 -21.88
C GLY A 504 -2.06 -16.58 -21.06
N ASP A 505 -0.84 -16.98 -21.44
CA ASP A 505 0.43 -16.75 -20.71
C ASP A 505 0.29 -16.89 -19.17
N ILE A 506 -0.26 -18.02 -18.73
CA ILE A 506 -0.59 -18.24 -17.32
C ILE A 506 0.68 -18.46 -16.51
N LYS A 507 0.97 -17.50 -15.61
CA LYS A 507 2.15 -17.50 -14.73
C LYS A 507 1.87 -16.85 -13.37
N ALA A 508 2.71 -17.18 -12.40
CA ALA A 508 2.72 -16.48 -11.12
C ALA A 508 3.47 -15.15 -11.28
N VAL A 509 2.86 -14.06 -10.82
CA VAL A 509 3.42 -12.71 -10.87
C VAL A 509 3.37 -12.10 -9.47
N GLU A 510 4.45 -11.43 -9.07
CA GLU A 510 4.50 -10.65 -7.83
C GLU A 510 3.64 -9.39 -7.95
N ARG A 511 2.76 -9.19 -6.97
CA ARG A 511 1.87 -8.04 -6.88
C ARG A 511 2.19 -7.26 -5.61
N LEU A 512 2.35 -5.95 -5.76
CA LEU A 512 2.51 -4.97 -4.67
C LEU A 512 1.19 -4.26 -4.39
N ASN A 513 1.06 -3.62 -3.24
CA ASN A 513 -0.09 -2.79 -2.85
C ASN A 513 -1.43 -3.55 -2.92
N ILE A 514 -1.46 -4.77 -2.38
CA ILE A 514 -2.69 -5.55 -2.22
C ILE A 514 -3.31 -5.22 -0.86
N ASP A 515 -4.64 -5.11 -0.79
CA ASP A 515 -5.36 -4.92 0.46
C ASP A 515 -4.98 -5.98 1.52
N GLY A 516 -4.42 -5.52 2.64
CA GLY A 516 -3.94 -6.37 3.73
C GLY A 516 -2.44 -6.68 3.73
N LEU A 517 -1.67 -6.15 2.76
CA LEU A 517 -0.20 -6.17 2.73
C LEU A 517 0.37 -4.77 3.01
N GLY A 518 1.56 -4.73 3.60
CA GLY A 518 2.35 -3.50 3.76
C GLY A 518 2.86 -2.93 2.42
N THR A 519 3.24 -1.66 2.42
CA THR A 519 3.71 -0.92 1.22
C THR A 519 4.89 -1.59 0.49
N TYR A 520 5.76 -2.28 1.25
CA TYR A 520 6.94 -2.99 0.73
C TYR A 520 6.80 -4.52 0.79
N GLU A 521 5.57 -5.00 0.96
CA GLU A 521 5.26 -6.42 0.94
C GLU A 521 4.64 -6.79 -0.41
N SER A 522 5.04 -7.94 -0.94
CA SER A 522 4.52 -8.50 -2.18
C SER A 522 3.90 -9.87 -1.94
N MET A 523 2.90 -10.23 -2.74
CA MET A 523 2.33 -11.57 -2.76
C MET A 523 2.31 -12.09 -4.20
N ASN A 524 2.62 -13.37 -4.36
CA ASN A 524 2.47 -14.03 -5.66
C ASN A 524 0.99 -14.24 -5.96
N ALA A 525 0.57 -13.92 -7.19
CA ALA A 525 -0.77 -14.21 -7.69
C ALA A 525 -0.71 -14.81 -9.10
N CYS A 526 -1.67 -15.68 -9.44
CA CYS A 526 -1.80 -16.18 -10.80
C CYS A 526 -2.38 -15.08 -11.69
N SER A 527 -1.70 -14.77 -12.79
CA SER A 527 -2.16 -13.80 -13.77
C SER A 527 -2.32 -14.46 -15.14
N SER A 528 -3.34 -14.04 -15.90
CA SER A 528 -3.52 -14.38 -17.30
C SER A 528 -3.43 -13.12 -18.16
N SER A 529 -3.11 -13.29 -19.44
CA SER A 529 -3.20 -12.23 -20.44
C SER A 529 -4.67 -11.91 -20.75
N HIS A 530 -4.93 -10.75 -21.35
CA HIS A 530 -6.28 -10.37 -21.77
C HIS A 530 -6.94 -11.41 -22.70
N ALA A 531 -6.15 -12.02 -23.58
CA ALA A 531 -6.64 -13.09 -24.44
C ALA A 531 -7.00 -14.37 -23.65
N GLY A 532 -6.28 -14.66 -22.56
CA GLY A 532 -6.63 -15.72 -21.63
C GLY A 532 -7.93 -15.45 -20.89
N ASP A 533 -8.18 -14.22 -20.45
CA ASP A 533 -9.43 -13.84 -19.78
C ASP A 533 -10.65 -14.06 -20.69
N VAL A 534 -10.51 -13.80 -22.00
CA VAL A 534 -11.57 -14.12 -22.98
C VAL A 534 -11.87 -15.62 -23.00
N VAL A 535 -10.84 -16.47 -22.97
CA VAL A 535 -11.02 -17.94 -22.94
C VAL A 535 -11.63 -18.40 -21.62
N LEU A 536 -11.27 -17.77 -20.48
CA LEU A 536 -11.94 -18.01 -19.20
C LEU A 536 -13.45 -17.75 -19.30
N TYR A 537 -13.88 -16.64 -19.90
CA TYR A 537 -15.32 -16.37 -20.07
C TYR A 537 -16.01 -17.40 -20.96
N ILE A 538 -15.36 -17.84 -22.04
CA ILE A 538 -15.88 -18.92 -22.90
C ILE A 538 -16.05 -20.21 -22.08
N LEU A 539 -15.06 -20.56 -21.26
CA LEU A 539 -15.09 -21.72 -20.38
C LEU A 539 -16.23 -21.64 -19.35
N LEU A 540 -16.43 -20.47 -18.74
CA LEU A 540 -17.51 -20.23 -17.78
C LEU A 540 -18.89 -20.34 -18.45
N ILE A 541 -19.06 -19.82 -19.67
CA ILE A 541 -20.30 -19.93 -20.44
C ILE A 541 -20.58 -21.40 -20.78
N PHE A 542 -19.56 -22.16 -21.20
CA PHE A 542 -19.69 -23.60 -21.48
C PHE A 542 -20.21 -24.37 -20.26
N HIS A 543 -19.61 -24.16 -19.08
CA HIS A 543 -20.06 -24.78 -17.84
C HIS A 543 -21.46 -24.31 -17.40
N GLY A 544 -21.75 -23.02 -17.57
CA GLY A 544 -23.07 -22.46 -17.29
C GLY A 544 -24.17 -23.08 -18.14
N ILE A 545 -23.92 -23.26 -19.44
CA ILE A 545 -24.86 -23.93 -20.36
C ILE A 545 -25.07 -25.39 -19.93
N MET A 546 -24.01 -26.12 -19.59
CA MET A 546 -24.14 -27.49 -19.09
C MET A 546 -25.04 -27.59 -17.86
N LEU A 547 -24.86 -26.68 -16.90
CA LEU A 547 -25.67 -26.65 -15.70
C LEU A 547 -27.14 -26.32 -16.01
N LEU A 548 -27.40 -25.32 -16.87
CA LEU A 548 -28.75 -24.94 -17.29
C LEU A 548 -29.48 -26.08 -18.01
N VAL A 549 -28.80 -26.77 -18.93
CA VAL A 549 -29.33 -27.96 -19.61
C VAL A 549 -29.62 -29.05 -18.59
N GLY A 550 -28.72 -29.28 -17.63
CA GLY A 550 -28.93 -30.22 -16.53
C GLY A 550 -30.18 -29.91 -15.71
N CYS A 551 -30.36 -28.66 -15.28
CA CYS A 551 -31.54 -28.19 -14.56
C CYS A 551 -32.82 -28.34 -15.38
N PHE A 552 -32.79 -28.01 -16.68
CA PHE A 552 -33.93 -28.16 -17.58
C PHE A 552 -34.38 -29.62 -17.71
N ILE A 553 -33.43 -30.53 -17.94
CA ILE A 553 -33.73 -31.96 -18.01
C ILE A 553 -34.30 -32.43 -16.67
N SER A 554 -33.67 -32.06 -15.55
CA SER A 554 -34.15 -32.36 -14.19
C SER A 554 -35.59 -31.90 -13.93
N PHE A 555 -35.95 -30.71 -14.41
CA PHE A 555 -37.32 -30.21 -14.30
C PHE A 555 -38.32 -31.08 -15.08
N LYS A 556 -37.95 -31.51 -16.29
CA LYS A 556 -38.80 -32.36 -17.14
C LYS A 556 -39.04 -33.76 -16.57
N ILE A 557 -38.07 -34.33 -15.86
CA ILE A 557 -38.19 -35.68 -15.29
C ILE A 557 -38.81 -35.73 -13.89
N ARG A 558 -39.07 -34.58 -13.25
CA ARG A 558 -39.60 -34.48 -11.87
C ARG A 558 -40.93 -35.20 -11.65
N SER A 559 -41.79 -35.31 -12.66
CA SER A 559 -43.12 -35.91 -12.54
C SER A 559 -43.12 -37.45 -12.61
N VAL A 560 -41.95 -38.09 -12.68
CA VAL A 560 -41.80 -39.54 -12.81
C VAL A 560 -41.56 -40.16 -11.43
N ASP A 561 -42.60 -40.73 -10.82
CA ASP A 561 -42.55 -41.28 -9.46
C ASP A 561 -42.69 -42.82 -9.45
N ILE A 562 -41.69 -43.51 -10.00
CA ILE A 562 -41.63 -44.98 -10.04
C ILE A 562 -40.51 -45.43 -9.09
N LYS A 563 -40.81 -46.33 -8.13
CA LYS A 563 -39.84 -46.83 -7.13
C LYS A 563 -38.56 -47.44 -7.73
N GLU A 564 -38.60 -47.92 -8.98
CA GLU A 564 -37.40 -48.40 -9.71
C GLU A 564 -36.49 -47.29 -10.25
N PHE A 565 -36.96 -46.04 -10.29
CA PHE A 565 -36.23 -44.86 -10.82
C PHE A 565 -36.23 -43.66 -9.86
N ASN A 566 -36.34 -43.90 -8.54
CA ASN A 566 -36.31 -42.86 -7.49
C ASN A 566 -34.94 -42.12 -7.36
N GLU A 567 -34.02 -42.27 -8.31
CA GLU A 567 -32.75 -41.54 -8.37
C GLU A 567 -32.91 -40.10 -8.89
N CYS A 568 -34.02 -39.79 -9.54
CA CYS A 568 -34.28 -38.50 -10.17
C CYS A 568 -34.33 -37.34 -9.16
N GLY A 569 -34.88 -37.59 -7.96
CA GLY A 569 -34.98 -36.60 -6.89
C GLY A 569 -33.61 -36.11 -6.42
N PRO A 570 -32.74 -36.99 -5.87
CA PRO A 570 -31.41 -36.62 -5.41
C PRO A 570 -30.56 -35.91 -6.48
N VAL A 571 -30.57 -36.37 -7.73
CA VAL A 571 -29.81 -35.72 -8.82
C VAL A 571 -30.30 -34.31 -9.09
N SER A 572 -31.63 -34.10 -9.08
CA SER A 572 -32.20 -32.77 -9.29
C SER A 572 -31.90 -31.84 -8.12
N THR A 573 -31.93 -32.33 -6.88
CA THR A 573 -31.53 -31.57 -5.69
C THR A 573 -30.07 -31.11 -5.78
N CYS A 574 -29.15 -31.97 -6.25
CA CYS A 574 -27.75 -31.57 -6.46
C CYS A 574 -27.62 -30.43 -7.48
N LEU A 575 -28.25 -30.55 -8.65
CA LEU A 575 -28.16 -29.54 -9.71
C LEU A 575 -28.75 -28.20 -9.27
N TYR A 576 -29.87 -28.20 -8.55
CA TYR A 576 -30.46 -26.98 -8.01
C TYR A 576 -29.60 -26.36 -6.90
N ALA A 577 -28.98 -27.16 -6.02
CA ALA A 577 -28.07 -26.67 -5.00
C ALA A 577 -26.83 -26.00 -5.61
N ILE A 578 -26.23 -26.60 -6.64
CA ILE A 578 -25.09 -26.02 -7.36
C ILE A 578 -25.48 -24.70 -8.03
N ALA A 579 -26.63 -24.66 -8.71
CA ALA A 579 -27.13 -23.43 -9.34
C ALA A 579 -27.38 -22.30 -8.34
N PHE A 580 -27.96 -22.62 -7.17
CA PHE A 580 -28.18 -21.67 -6.10
C PHE A 580 -26.86 -21.13 -5.51
N CYS A 581 -25.87 -22.00 -5.28
CA CYS A 581 -24.56 -21.56 -4.82
C CYS A 581 -23.87 -20.62 -5.82
N LEU A 582 -23.94 -20.92 -7.12
CA LEU A 582 -23.36 -20.05 -8.16
C LEU A 582 -24.06 -18.69 -8.24
N PHE A 583 -25.38 -18.63 -8.01
CA PHE A 583 -26.14 -17.38 -7.94
C PHE A 583 -25.63 -16.45 -6.82
N ILE A 584 -25.11 -17.00 -5.73
CA ILE A 584 -24.53 -16.23 -4.60
C ILE A 584 -23.07 -15.87 -4.88
N VAL A 585 -22.27 -16.80 -5.40
CA VAL A 585 -20.82 -16.59 -5.58
C VAL A 585 -20.51 -15.58 -6.67
N ILE A 586 -21.26 -15.56 -7.78
CA ILE A 586 -20.98 -14.65 -8.91
C ILE A 586 -21.03 -13.18 -8.47
N PRO A 587 -22.10 -12.68 -7.81
CA PRO A 587 -22.12 -11.31 -7.28
C PRO A 587 -21.01 -11.01 -6.27
N LEU A 588 -20.67 -11.98 -5.40
CA LEU A 588 -19.59 -11.81 -4.43
C LEU A 588 -18.22 -11.67 -5.07
N MET A 589 -17.98 -12.34 -6.21
CA MET A 589 -16.75 -12.22 -7.00
C MET A 589 -16.66 -10.91 -7.79
N VAL A 590 -17.79 -10.30 -8.13
CA VAL A 590 -17.83 -8.99 -8.81
C VAL A 590 -17.57 -7.84 -7.84
N SER A 591 -17.90 -8.01 -6.56
CA SER A 591 -17.59 -7.04 -5.51
C SER A 591 -16.06 -6.92 -5.29
N PRO A 592 -15.52 -5.72 -5.03
CA PRO A 592 -14.14 -5.56 -4.61
C PRO A 592 -13.88 -6.40 -3.35
N GLN A 593 -12.90 -7.29 -3.41
CA GLN A 593 -12.51 -8.20 -2.34
C GLN A 593 -10.99 -8.35 -2.36
N SER A 594 -10.39 -8.53 -1.17
CA SER A 594 -8.98 -8.91 -1.08
C SER A 594 -8.73 -10.27 -1.73
N ILE A 595 -7.51 -10.52 -2.19
CA ILE A 595 -7.13 -11.79 -2.83
C ILE A 595 -7.34 -12.99 -1.88
N ALA A 596 -7.11 -12.79 -0.59
CA ALA A 596 -7.41 -13.77 0.45
C ALA A 596 -8.91 -14.10 0.50
N ASN A 597 -9.78 -13.09 0.50
CA ASN A 597 -11.24 -13.29 0.52
C ASN A 597 -11.72 -14.01 -0.74
N GLN A 598 -11.21 -13.65 -1.92
CA GLN A 598 -11.54 -14.34 -3.17
C GLN A 598 -11.19 -15.83 -3.12
N THR A 599 -9.99 -16.14 -2.61
CA THR A 599 -9.51 -17.51 -2.43
C THR A 599 -10.41 -18.30 -1.48
N ILE A 600 -10.78 -17.70 -0.33
CA ILE A 600 -11.67 -18.33 0.65
C ILE A 600 -13.03 -18.63 0.04
N ILE A 601 -13.65 -17.67 -0.66
CA ILE A 601 -15.01 -17.82 -1.21
C ILE A 601 -15.04 -18.92 -2.29
N ILE A 602 -14.08 -18.91 -3.23
CA ILE A 602 -14.01 -19.91 -4.32
C ILE A 602 -13.84 -21.32 -3.74
N CYS A 603 -12.87 -21.50 -2.83
CA CYS A 603 -12.57 -22.79 -2.24
C CYS A 603 -13.69 -23.29 -1.33
N ALA A 604 -14.25 -22.43 -0.46
CA ALA A 604 -15.33 -22.81 0.45
C ALA A 604 -16.60 -23.20 -0.32
N CYS A 605 -16.95 -22.45 -1.37
CA CYS A 605 -18.07 -22.82 -2.23
C CYS A 605 -17.80 -24.16 -2.93
N GLY A 606 -16.61 -24.34 -3.52
CA GLY A 606 -16.23 -25.58 -4.18
C GLY A 606 -16.30 -26.80 -3.26
N ILE A 607 -15.84 -26.66 -2.01
CA ILE A 607 -15.94 -27.70 -0.98
C ILE A 607 -17.42 -27.99 -0.70
N PHE A 608 -18.21 -26.96 -0.40
CA PHE A 608 -19.62 -27.11 -0.05
C PHE A 608 -20.42 -27.78 -1.16
N THR A 609 -20.36 -27.27 -2.39
CA THR A 609 -21.13 -27.81 -3.52
C THR A 609 -20.76 -29.24 -3.84
N THR A 610 -19.46 -29.57 -3.80
CA THR A 610 -18.97 -30.92 -4.13
C THR A 610 -19.31 -31.92 -3.02
N PHE A 611 -19.13 -31.52 -1.76
CA PHE A 611 -19.49 -32.34 -0.61
C PHE A 611 -21.00 -32.59 -0.56
N SER A 612 -21.84 -31.55 -0.67
CA SER A 612 -23.29 -31.69 -0.67
C SER A 612 -23.76 -32.60 -1.82
N SER A 613 -23.18 -32.46 -3.02
CA SER A 613 -23.50 -33.33 -4.16
C SER A 613 -23.16 -34.78 -3.90
N MET A 614 -21.98 -35.05 -3.34
CA MET A 614 -21.56 -36.39 -2.96
C MET A 614 -22.46 -36.97 -1.86
N ALA A 615 -22.79 -36.19 -0.84
CA ALA A 615 -23.64 -36.61 0.27
C ALA A 615 -25.06 -36.97 -0.21
N ILE A 616 -25.70 -36.10 -1.00
CA ILE A 616 -27.06 -36.29 -1.51
C ILE A 616 -27.16 -37.53 -2.42
N LEU A 617 -26.14 -37.79 -3.25
CA LEU A 617 -26.18 -38.89 -4.22
C LEU A 617 -25.89 -40.27 -3.61
N PHE A 618 -25.00 -40.33 -2.62
CA PHE A 618 -24.42 -41.59 -2.17
C PHE A 618 -24.84 -42.01 -0.75
N LEU A 619 -25.09 -41.08 0.18
CA LEU A 619 -25.50 -41.45 1.54
C LEU A 619 -26.83 -42.23 1.60
N PRO A 620 -27.91 -41.84 0.88
CA PRO A 620 -29.16 -42.60 0.90
C PRO A 620 -28.96 -44.04 0.41
N LYS A 621 -28.10 -44.25 -0.58
CA LYS A 621 -27.83 -45.57 -1.16
C LYS A 621 -27.07 -46.48 -0.22
N PHE A 622 -26.07 -45.93 0.47
CA PHE A 622 -25.33 -46.69 1.47
C PHE A 622 -26.21 -47.04 2.68
N GLY A 623 -27.12 -46.14 3.07
CA GLY A 623 -28.14 -46.41 4.09
C GLY A 623 -29.15 -47.49 3.68
N GLU A 624 -29.66 -47.45 2.47
CA GLU A 624 -30.55 -48.50 1.92
C GLU A 624 -29.85 -49.86 1.84
N MET A 625 -28.58 -49.88 1.44
CA MET A 625 -27.77 -51.11 1.41
C MET A 625 -27.52 -51.68 2.80
N TYR A 626 -27.32 -50.83 3.82
CA TYR A 626 -27.15 -51.26 5.21
C TYR A 626 -28.45 -51.84 5.80
N THR A 627 -29.58 -51.19 5.52
CA THR A 627 -30.89 -51.59 6.08
C THR A 627 -31.51 -52.81 5.38
N GLN A 628 -31.32 -52.96 4.06
CA GLN A 628 -31.90 -54.07 3.29
C GLN A 628 -30.96 -55.28 3.14
N GLY A 629 -29.70 -55.15 3.56
CA GLY A 629 -28.65 -56.14 3.34
C GLY A 629 -28.24 -56.26 1.86
N PRO A 630 -27.08 -56.88 1.55
CA PRO A 630 -26.68 -57.15 0.18
C PRO A 630 -27.58 -58.27 -0.37
N ALA A 631 -28.76 -57.93 -0.89
CA ALA A 631 -29.65 -58.89 -1.54
C ALA A 631 -29.02 -59.39 -2.85
N ILE A 632 -28.13 -60.37 -2.72
CA ILE A 632 -27.54 -61.14 -3.80
C ILE A 632 -28.57 -62.20 -4.20
N ASN A 633 -29.37 -61.89 -5.22
CA ASN A 633 -30.33 -62.78 -5.88
C ASN A 633 -31.61 -63.13 -5.09
N GLU A 634 -32.69 -62.37 -5.24
CA GLU A 634 -34.02 -62.98 -5.40
C GLU A 634 -34.82 -62.23 -6.47
N THR A 635 -35.14 -62.96 -7.53
CA THR A 635 -35.94 -62.51 -8.68
C THR A 635 -37.34 -63.10 -8.50
N PHE A 636 -38.35 -62.25 -8.38
CA PHE A 636 -39.80 -62.52 -8.44
C PHE A 636 -40.29 -63.98 -8.39
N ARG A 637 -40.93 -64.35 -7.28
CA ARG A 637 -41.95 -65.41 -7.25
C ARG A 637 -43.33 -64.77 -7.01
N THR A 638 -43.96 -64.29 -8.07
CA THR A 638 -45.42 -64.12 -8.09
C THR A 638 -46.04 -65.50 -8.17
N ASN A 639 -46.87 -65.88 -7.19
CA ASN A 639 -47.82 -66.98 -7.36
C ASN A 639 -49.23 -66.49 -7.02
N THR A 640 -50.05 -66.54 -8.05
CA THR A 640 -51.50 -66.39 -8.12
C THR A 640 -52.26 -67.43 -7.31
N ASN A 641 -53.52 -67.08 -6.99
CA ASN A 641 -54.61 -67.85 -6.36
C ASN A 641 -54.56 -67.82 -4.80
N ARG A 642 -55.60 -67.45 -4.05
CA ARG A 642 -56.97 -68.01 -4.10
C ARG A 642 -57.89 -67.28 -3.09
N GLN A 643 -59.05 -66.83 -3.58
CA GLN A 643 -60.41 -66.81 -2.99
C GLN A 643 -60.74 -66.07 -1.68
N ASP A 644 -61.62 -65.07 -1.85
CA ASP A 644 -62.95 -64.88 -1.24
C ASP A 644 -63.15 -64.99 0.28
N THR A 645 -63.77 -63.95 0.88
CA THR A 645 -65.03 -63.92 1.68
C THR A 645 -65.07 -62.60 2.47
N PHE A 646 -65.85 -61.58 2.08
CA PHE A 646 -67.24 -61.24 2.51
C PHE A 646 -67.38 -60.61 3.93
N THR A 647 -67.49 -59.27 3.95
CA THR A 647 -68.40 -58.36 4.70
C THR A 647 -68.66 -58.39 6.24
N ILE A 648 -68.53 -57.17 6.81
CA ILE A 648 -69.51 -56.36 7.60
C ILE A 648 -69.58 -56.42 9.16
N ASP A 649 -69.59 -55.19 9.72
CA ASP A 649 -70.27 -54.63 10.92
C ASP A 649 -69.62 -54.41 12.32
N ILE A 650 -69.51 -53.11 12.64
CA ILE A 650 -70.10 -52.29 13.73
C ILE A 650 -69.99 -52.73 15.22
N SER A 651 -69.39 -51.84 16.03
CA SER A 651 -69.90 -51.32 17.32
C SER A 651 -68.97 -50.19 17.85
N HIS A 652 -69.43 -48.93 17.96
CA HIS A 652 -69.87 -48.20 19.19
C HIS A 652 -69.00 -48.50 20.44
N ASN A 653 -68.52 -47.56 21.27
CA ASN A 653 -69.02 -46.26 21.67
C ASN A 653 -67.94 -45.44 22.43
N THR A 654 -68.07 -44.11 22.35
CA THR A 654 -67.46 -43.04 23.14
C THR A 654 -67.72 -43.11 24.66
N VAL A 655 -66.85 -42.49 25.50
CA VAL A 655 -67.19 -41.45 26.51
C VAL A 655 -65.90 -40.88 27.14
N ALA A 656 -65.89 -39.54 27.29
CA ALA A 656 -64.89 -38.70 27.94
C ALA A 656 -65.27 -38.37 29.41
N LEU A 657 -64.32 -37.76 30.16
CA LEU A 657 -64.42 -36.87 31.35
C LEU A 657 -63.29 -37.23 32.37
N ALA A 658 -62.59 -36.36 33.10
CA ALA A 658 -62.26 -34.93 33.07
C ALA A 658 -61.17 -34.67 34.16
N GLN A 659 -60.33 -33.63 33.95
CA GLN A 659 -59.59 -32.70 34.86
C GLN A 659 -58.90 -33.24 36.15
N GLU A 660 -57.72 -32.77 36.59
CA GLU A 660 -57.20 -31.39 36.80
C GLU A 660 -55.70 -31.30 36.42
N GLY A 661 -55.21 -30.27 35.73
CA GLY A 661 -54.59 -29.06 36.32
C GLY A 661 -53.13 -29.33 36.71
N VAL A 662 -52.08 -28.79 36.08
CA VAL A 662 -51.66 -27.37 36.09
C VAL A 662 -50.78 -27.08 34.87
N THR A 663 -51.04 -25.92 34.27
CA THR A 663 -50.43 -25.32 33.07
C THR A 663 -49.26 -24.37 33.37
N MET A 664 -48.27 -24.35 32.44
CA MET A 664 -47.64 -23.19 31.75
C MET A 664 -46.97 -22.11 32.65
N GLU A 665 -45.85 -21.46 32.34
CA GLU A 665 -45.25 -21.00 31.07
C GLU A 665 -43.87 -20.38 31.46
N THR A 666 -42.74 -20.74 30.82
CA THR A 666 -42.00 -20.04 29.75
C THR A 666 -40.91 -19.01 30.14
N PHE A 667 -39.94 -18.91 29.22
CA PHE A 667 -38.98 -17.85 28.89
C PHE A 667 -37.53 -17.87 29.45
N THR A 668 -36.67 -18.47 28.61
CA THR A 668 -35.47 -17.88 27.93
C THR A 668 -34.21 -17.39 28.67
N LYS A 669 -33.09 -17.82 28.05
CA LYS A 669 -31.91 -17.05 27.56
C LYS A 669 -30.67 -16.82 28.45
N THR A 670 -29.59 -17.45 27.94
CA THR A 670 -28.20 -16.94 27.71
C THR A 670 -27.16 -16.84 28.83
N THR A 671 -25.95 -17.31 28.44
CA THR A 671 -24.57 -16.85 28.75
C THR A 671 -23.88 -17.21 30.08
N THR A 672 -22.91 -18.13 29.93
CA THR A 672 -21.48 -18.09 30.32
C THR A 672 -20.99 -17.59 31.69
N SER A 673 -20.23 -18.52 32.30
CA SER A 673 -18.85 -18.40 32.84
C SER A 673 -18.60 -18.10 34.31
N SER A 674 -17.58 -18.83 34.81
CA SER A 674 -16.70 -18.68 35.99
C SER A 674 -17.38 -18.82 37.35
N ASN A 675 -17.15 -19.91 38.07
CA ASN A 675 -15.94 -20.35 38.80
C ASN A 675 -15.80 -19.71 40.19
N GLU A 676 -15.52 -20.63 41.12
CA GLU A 676 -14.88 -20.48 42.43
C GLU A 676 -15.76 -19.94 43.58
N VAL A 677 -16.09 -20.71 44.62
CA VAL A 677 -15.36 -21.63 45.54
C VAL A 677 -15.42 -21.00 46.94
N THR A 678 -15.43 -21.91 47.92
CA THR A 678 -15.47 -21.77 49.40
C THR A 678 -16.88 -21.58 49.99
N ASP A 679 -17.26 -22.30 51.05
CA ASP A 679 -16.44 -22.87 52.11
C ASP A 679 -17.16 -24.05 52.79
N SER A 680 -16.42 -25.13 53.06
CA SER A 680 -16.67 -25.98 54.23
C SER A 680 -15.38 -26.68 54.63
N THR A 681 -14.83 -26.17 55.74
CA THR A 681 -13.98 -26.83 56.76
C THR A 681 -12.59 -27.31 56.39
#